data_AF-A0A6A5WBQ2-F1
#
_entry.id   AF-A0A6A5WBQ2-F1
#
_cell.length_a   1.000
_cell.length_b   1.000
_cell.length_c   1.000
_cell.angle_alpha   90.00
_cell.angle_beta   90.00
_cell.angle_gamma   90.00
#
_symmetry.space_group_name_H-M   'P 1'
#
loop_
_entity.id
_entity.type
_entity.pdbx_description
1 polymer ?
#
loop_
_entity_poly.entity_id
_entity_poly.type
_entity_poly.pdbx_seq_one_letter_code
_entity_poly.pdbx_strand_id
1 'polypeptide(L)'
;MKFRNTYSRHVVVAWESHYIPYQQLKASLKAAKRSGHEPSVDFYTSVVQAIVANTAFSLQRYSVLQHDEEHLENPWNDSALAKRCPNFIYLNLMSLQGARIELAWFYRVNYEAMNRIYMKLVRSGQAHSPEWEDYRHIIHGHIAEHGKAYNKCVDQLDRIQARVAALQSDKSASRVDPHSLDRNYEVVAAAFPSKMSIMQDGHGRTPLHFGATHGMIDLCIWVLSKVSPIERYILLQDEAGFTPLHLSVARGHVEVAQLLLSAIDQPSMLIPDDLLHIALRCEDDAMVKLLVSRLVGLRHMSSSGESCLYIAAQLGREDYLRLLLPILGSDFINATESGCQWTPLFIGCVEGHVSTVRLLLDAGADTTRLDYLGWTAQERAAFRGHLPVAEMFPTVNATPEVSYFLPSNDPQRKKVSPFGVSPGLAHVVLNLGSLQERKQSKSSTLDLPGTLGHGLMLSISTSESPASIERMVPLFDDPVDDTLVFAVKHPAEAAIIFNISKRSAERDDHGALIGTGVAFLYAQNTCLSTQHGTLLREQSVPILCKDTLRLLGTITFSFLIVERYYQLQCPSPSVTCLGARGSVQLVGHRGFGQNSRERFLQLGENTIESFTTARNQGATFVEVYVQLTRDLVPVLFHDYSLSESGTDVPIHDVTLDQFMHASSIQSSQGNPPSLVESSKNYTAHDDVHLRRPRSRSVTTAHEKGAEEVENRMKHTVDYLKNGFKPNTRGDFIQDTFATLEEALCNVPDDIGFDMEIKYPRIHEALEAGIAPVSIDINIFVDTILDTIARFGGGRNIILSSFTPEICILLAIKQKSYPVLFITNAGKRPLSDKEKRAGSLQVAVRFAKQWGLAGIVAAADALVLCPRLIGFIKSHGLICGSYNGLNNEPANVELQVKAGIDLIVADRVGLISQTLKRLGV
;
A
#
# COMPACT_ATOMS: atom_id res chain seq x y z
N MET A 1 9.83 -37.68 1.89
CA MET A 1 10.32 -37.93 3.27
C MET A 1 10.19 -39.41 3.59
N LYS A 2 10.68 -39.91 4.75
CA LYS A 2 10.56 -41.33 5.14
C LYS A 2 9.10 -41.83 5.24
N PHE A 3 8.11 -40.94 5.11
CA PHE A 3 6.68 -41.21 5.17
C PHE A 3 6.02 -41.80 3.89
N ARG A 4 6.73 -41.93 2.76
CA ARG A 4 6.20 -42.52 1.48
C ARG A 4 4.70 -42.23 1.23
N ASN A 5 3.85 -43.26 1.17
CA ASN A 5 2.40 -43.15 0.89
C ASN A 5 1.56 -42.82 2.14
N THR A 6 2.16 -42.69 3.32
CA THR A 6 1.47 -42.38 4.59
C THR A 6 1.70 -40.93 5.03
N TYR A 7 2.26 -40.07 4.17
CA TYR A 7 2.53 -38.67 4.48
C TYR A 7 1.26 -37.89 4.84
N SER A 8 0.18 -38.09 4.09
CA SER A 8 -1.12 -37.46 4.36
C SER A 8 -1.73 -37.83 5.71
N ARG A 9 -1.28 -38.92 6.35
CA ARG A 9 -1.74 -39.35 7.68
C ARG A 9 -0.99 -38.71 8.84
N HIS A 10 0.07 -37.95 8.58
CA HIS A 10 0.92 -37.34 9.61
C HIS A 10 0.98 -35.81 9.45
N VAL A 11 0.08 -35.24 8.64
CA VAL A 11 -0.03 -33.80 8.39
C VAL A 11 -1.37 -33.34 8.93
N VAL A 12 -1.33 -32.32 9.77
CA VAL A 12 -2.52 -31.66 10.33
C VAL A 12 -2.92 -30.58 9.34
N VAL A 13 -4.03 -30.80 8.62
CA VAL A 13 -4.49 -29.93 7.52
C VAL A 13 -4.70 -28.49 8.00
N ALA A 14 -5.27 -28.32 9.20
CA ALA A 14 -5.48 -27.01 9.81
C ALA A 14 -4.20 -26.20 10.04
N TRP A 15 -3.01 -26.84 9.99
CA TRP A 15 -1.71 -26.20 10.20
C TRP A 15 -0.85 -26.19 8.93
N GLU A 16 -1.44 -26.41 7.74
CA GLU A 16 -0.71 -26.54 6.48
C GLU A 16 0.26 -25.38 6.20
N SER A 17 -0.18 -24.14 6.45
CA SER A 17 0.63 -22.92 6.27
C SER A 17 1.84 -22.81 7.21
N HIS A 18 1.91 -23.63 8.25
CA HIS A 18 2.96 -23.61 9.26
C HIS A 18 3.99 -24.73 9.09
N TYR A 19 3.80 -25.66 8.14
CA TYR A 19 4.80 -26.68 7.81
C TYR A 19 5.96 -26.08 7.02
N ILE A 20 7.16 -26.63 7.24
CA ILE A 20 8.34 -26.28 6.45
C ILE A 20 8.04 -26.57 4.97
N PRO A 21 8.17 -25.58 4.05
CA PRO A 21 7.80 -25.71 2.64
C PRO A 21 8.84 -26.53 1.86
N TYR A 22 8.95 -27.81 2.21
CA TYR A 22 10.03 -28.70 1.81
C TYR A 22 10.19 -28.82 0.29
N GLN A 23 9.09 -28.88 -0.47
CA GLN A 23 9.17 -29.02 -1.93
C GLN A 23 9.66 -27.75 -2.61
N GLN A 24 9.22 -26.57 -2.14
CA GLN A 24 9.68 -25.28 -2.63
C GLN A 24 11.17 -25.10 -2.34
N LEU A 25 11.59 -25.28 -1.07
CA LEU A 25 13.00 -25.19 -0.68
C LEU A 25 13.89 -26.20 -1.42
N LYS A 26 13.40 -27.44 -1.62
CA LYS A 26 14.11 -28.46 -2.41
C LYS A 26 14.20 -28.10 -3.90
N ALA A 27 13.18 -27.45 -4.47
CA ALA A 27 13.18 -27.01 -5.86
C ALA A 27 14.17 -25.87 -6.05
N SER A 28 14.15 -24.86 -5.17
CA SER A 28 15.11 -23.75 -5.16
C SER A 28 16.55 -24.24 -5.02
N LEU A 29 16.80 -25.18 -4.11
CA LEU A 29 18.13 -25.78 -3.94
C LEU A 29 18.59 -26.58 -5.18
N LYS A 30 17.66 -27.25 -5.87
CA LYS A 30 17.97 -27.94 -7.14
C LYS A 30 18.22 -26.95 -8.28
N ALA A 31 17.51 -25.83 -8.31
CA ALA A 31 17.68 -24.79 -9.32
C ALA A 31 19.07 -24.15 -9.20
N ALA A 32 19.48 -23.76 -7.99
CA ALA A 32 20.84 -23.27 -7.70
C ALA A 32 21.93 -24.28 -8.14
N LYS A 33 21.72 -25.57 -7.83
CA LYS A 33 22.66 -26.62 -8.26
C LYS A 33 22.74 -26.80 -9.78
N ARG A 34 21.64 -26.57 -10.52
CA ARG A 34 21.59 -26.69 -11.99
C ARG A 34 22.23 -25.50 -12.69
N SER A 35 22.16 -24.31 -12.08
CA SER A 35 22.84 -23.12 -12.60
C SER A 35 24.33 -23.08 -12.25
N GLY A 36 24.84 -24.01 -11.43
CA GLY A 36 26.24 -24.04 -11.02
C GLY A 36 26.62 -22.95 -10.01
N HIS A 37 25.63 -22.27 -9.42
CA HIS A 37 25.83 -21.19 -8.44
C HIS A 37 25.61 -21.69 -7.00
N GLU A 38 26.23 -21.02 -6.03
CA GLU A 38 25.99 -21.27 -4.61
C GLU A 38 24.53 -20.90 -4.24
N PRO A 39 23.90 -21.55 -3.24
CA PRO A 39 22.62 -21.08 -2.70
C PRO A 39 22.78 -19.65 -2.20
N SER A 40 21.91 -18.72 -2.61
CA SER A 40 22.00 -17.31 -2.24
C SER A 40 21.73 -17.08 -0.75
N VAL A 41 22.16 -15.93 -0.23
CA VAL A 41 21.81 -15.47 1.13
C VAL A 41 20.29 -15.48 1.32
N ASP A 42 19.51 -15.02 0.35
CA ASP A 42 18.04 -15.07 0.36
C ASP A 42 17.49 -16.49 0.54
N PHE A 43 18.15 -17.49 -0.03
CA PHE A 43 17.76 -18.89 0.17
C PHE A 43 18.00 -19.33 1.61
N TYR A 44 19.16 -19.01 2.19
CA TYR A 44 19.45 -19.34 3.60
C TYR A 44 18.52 -18.58 4.57
N THR A 45 18.25 -17.31 4.31
CA THR A 45 17.29 -16.48 5.06
C THR A 45 15.89 -17.07 4.97
N SER A 46 15.43 -17.49 3.78
CA SER A 46 14.12 -18.14 3.59
C SER A 46 14.02 -19.48 4.35
N VAL A 47 15.08 -20.29 4.35
CA VAL A 47 15.13 -21.54 5.14
C VAL A 47 15.03 -21.24 6.64
N VAL A 48 15.78 -20.26 7.14
CA VAL A 48 15.77 -19.88 8.57
C VAL A 48 14.42 -19.28 8.96
N GLN A 49 13.84 -18.38 8.17
CA GLN A 49 12.51 -17.82 8.41
C GLN A 49 11.43 -18.90 8.49
N ALA A 50 11.45 -19.87 7.57
CA ALA A 50 10.52 -20.99 7.63
C ALA A 50 10.69 -21.84 8.91
N ILE A 51 11.94 -22.08 9.33
CA ILE A 51 12.25 -22.83 10.57
C ILE A 51 11.84 -22.07 11.82
N VAL A 52 12.07 -20.76 11.87
CA VAL A 52 11.72 -19.90 13.01
C VAL A 52 10.20 -19.77 13.13
N ALA A 53 9.48 -19.53 12.03
CA ALA A 53 8.02 -19.47 12.01
C ALA A 53 7.40 -20.80 12.45
N ASN A 54 7.94 -21.93 11.96
CA ASN A 54 7.54 -23.27 12.40
C ASN A 54 7.76 -23.49 13.90
N THR A 55 8.93 -23.09 14.40
CA THR A 55 9.31 -23.26 15.81
C THR A 55 8.43 -22.41 16.72
N ALA A 56 8.16 -21.15 16.36
CA ALA A 56 7.29 -20.24 17.11
C ALA A 56 5.85 -20.80 17.21
N PHE A 57 5.28 -21.24 16.09
CA PHE A 57 3.97 -21.88 16.07
C PHE A 57 3.93 -23.14 16.95
N SER A 58 4.95 -24.00 16.85
CA SER A 58 5.01 -25.23 17.64
C SER A 58 5.09 -24.97 19.15
N LEU A 59 5.86 -23.95 19.57
CA LEU A 59 5.99 -23.56 20.98
C LEU A 59 4.71 -22.94 21.53
N GLN A 60 4.02 -22.12 20.73
CA GLN A 60 2.72 -21.56 21.11
C GLN A 60 1.70 -22.68 21.34
N ARG A 61 1.61 -23.63 20.40
CA ARG A 61 0.73 -24.80 20.53
C ARG A 61 1.10 -25.66 21.74
N TYR A 62 2.38 -25.91 21.94
CA TYR A 62 2.88 -26.64 23.10
C TYR A 62 2.49 -25.95 24.42
N SER A 63 2.58 -24.62 24.51
CA SER A 63 2.20 -23.85 25.70
C SER A 63 0.70 -23.91 25.99
N VAL A 64 -0.14 -23.84 24.97
CA VAL A 64 -1.60 -23.98 25.11
C VAL A 64 -1.93 -25.38 25.65
N LEU A 65 -1.38 -26.42 25.03
CA LEU A 65 -1.63 -27.78 25.48
C LEU A 65 -1.04 -28.07 26.87
N GLN A 66 0.04 -27.39 27.25
CA GLN A 66 0.57 -27.50 28.61
C GLN A 66 -0.35 -26.82 29.63
N HIS A 67 -0.93 -25.67 29.30
CA HIS A 67 -1.92 -25.01 30.14
C HIS A 67 -3.20 -25.88 30.28
N ASP A 68 -3.66 -26.47 29.19
CA ASP A 68 -4.81 -27.39 29.19
C ASP A 68 -4.52 -28.65 30.05
N GLU A 69 -3.30 -29.18 29.99
CA GLU A 69 -2.85 -30.29 30.83
C GLU A 69 -2.85 -29.93 32.32
N GLU A 70 -2.25 -28.78 32.68
CA GLU A 70 -2.21 -28.28 34.07
C GLU A 70 -3.62 -27.99 34.62
N HIS A 71 -4.52 -27.47 33.77
CA HIS A 71 -5.93 -27.26 34.12
C HIS A 71 -6.70 -28.57 34.35
N LEU A 72 -6.34 -29.64 33.65
CA LEU A 72 -6.93 -30.96 33.85
C LEU A 72 -6.34 -31.70 35.06
N GLU A 73 -5.12 -31.35 35.49
CA GLU A 73 -4.50 -31.91 36.70
C GLU A 73 -5.13 -31.39 38.01
N ASN A 74 -5.64 -30.15 38.03
CA ASN A 74 -6.23 -29.55 39.24
C ASN A 74 -7.53 -30.25 39.72
N PRO A 75 -8.54 -30.51 38.86
CA PRO A 75 -9.74 -31.29 39.22
C PRO A 75 -9.46 -32.78 39.46
N TRP A 76 -8.34 -33.30 38.92
CA TRP A 76 -7.92 -34.70 39.06
C TRP A 76 -7.42 -35.03 40.47
N ASN A 77 -6.70 -34.08 41.08
CA ASN A 77 -6.20 -34.21 42.45
C ASN A 77 -7.33 -34.07 43.49
N ASP A 78 -8.52 -33.61 43.08
CA ASP A 78 -9.72 -33.58 43.91
C ASP A 78 -10.50 -34.91 43.82
N SER A 79 -10.29 -35.76 44.84
CA SER A 79 -10.85 -37.13 44.88
C SER A 79 -12.39 -37.19 44.80
N ALA A 80 -13.08 -36.08 45.09
CA ALA A 80 -14.53 -36.01 45.04
C ALA A 80 -15.06 -35.84 43.61
N LEU A 81 -14.39 -35.05 42.77
CA LEU A 81 -14.79 -34.81 41.37
C LEU A 81 -14.42 -35.99 40.47
N ALA A 82 -13.23 -36.58 40.69
CA ALA A 82 -12.74 -37.76 39.99
C ALA A 82 -13.65 -39.00 40.20
N LYS A 83 -14.26 -39.14 41.39
CA LYS A 83 -15.26 -40.18 41.69
C LYS A 83 -16.64 -39.90 41.09
N ARG A 84 -16.97 -38.63 40.83
CA ARG A 84 -18.32 -38.21 40.41
C ARG A 84 -18.49 -38.20 38.89
N CYS A 85 -17.43 -37.92 38.12
CA CYS A 85 -17.46 -37.86 36.65
C CYS A 85 -16.19 -38.45 35.97
N PRO A 86 -15.79 -39.72 36.24
CA PRO A 86 -14.54 -40.32 35.71
C PRO A 86 -14.47 -40.32 34.17
N ASN A 87 -15.62 -40.49 33.51
CA ASN A 87 -15.69 -40.53 32.04
C ASN A 87 -15.60 -39.15 31.38
N PHE A 88 -15.90 -38.05 32.09
CA PHE A 88 -15.72 -36.68 31.57
C PHE A 88 -14.23 -36.28 31.56
N ILE A 89 -13.53 -36.66 32.63
CA ILE A 89 -12.09 -36.49 32.74
C ILE A 89 -11.37 -37.36 31.69
N TYR A 90 -11.88 -38.58 31.44
CA TYR A 90 -11.42 -39.43 30.34
C TYR A 90 -11.52 -38.71 28.98
N LEU A 91 -12.64 -38.05 28.65
CA LEU A 91 -12.81 -37.35 27.38
C LEU A 91 -11.87 -36.16 27.21
N ASN A 92 -11.67 -35.37 28.27
CA ASN A 92 -10.72 -34.27 28.21
C ASN A 92 -9.27 -34.79 28.07
N LEU A 93 -8.93 -35.91 28.71
CA LEU A 93 -7.63 -36.56 28.53
C LEU A 93 -7.45 -37.12 27.11
N MET A 94 -8.49 -37.73 26.52
CA MET A 94 -8.47 -38.20 25.14
C MET A 94 -8.35 -37.05 24.14
N SER A 95 -9.01 -35.91 24.40
CA SER A 95 -8.91 -34.69 23.60
C SER A 95 -7.51 -34.08 23.69
N LEU A 96 -6.98 -33.96 24.90
CA LEU A 96 -5.61 -33.51 25.14
C LEU A 96 -4.60 -34.44 24.47
N GLN A 97 -4.83 -35.76 24.55
CA GLN A 97 -4.01 -36.77 23.88
C GLN A 97 -4.05 -36.60 22.36
N GLY A 98 -5.22 -36.40 21.75
CA GLY A 98 -5.37 -36.15 20.31
C GLY A 98 -4.57 -34.92 19.86
N ALA A 99 -4.78 -33.79 20.53
CA ALA A 99 -4.08 -32.54 20.22
C ALA A 99 -2.55 -32.64 20.44
N ARG A 100 -2.12 -33.41 21.44
CA ARG A 100 -0.69 -33.71 21.68
C ARG A 100 -0.10 -34.61 20.61
N ILE A 101 -0.86 -35.58 20.06
CA ILE A 101 -0.38 -36.41 18.96
C ILE A 101 -0.25 -35.61 17.67
N GLU A 102 -1.23 -34.75 17.36
CA GLU A 102 -1.15 -33.80 16.25
C GLU A 102 0.11 -32.94 16.35
N LEU A 103 0.39 -32.41 17.54
CA LEU A 103 1.62 -31.66 17.81
C LEU A 103 2.88 -32.53 17.65
N ALA A 104 2.86 -33.79 18.09
CA ALA A 104 3.97 -34.72 17.90
C ALA A 104 4.21 -35.07 16.42
N TRP A 105 3.15 -35.22 15.62
CA TRP A 105 3.25 -35.39 14.16
C TRP A 105 3.82 -34.16 13.49
N PHE A 106 3.33 -32.97 13.88
CA PHE A 106 3.87 -31.69 13.42
C PHE A 106 5.37 -31.58 13.74
N TYR A 107 5.78 -31.94 14.96
CA TYR A 107 7.19 -31.99 15.34
C TYR A 107 7.98 -32.96 14.43
N ARG A 108 7.50 -34.20 14.28
CA ARG A 108 8.17 -35.26 13.53
C ARG A 108 8.33 -34.96 12.03
N VAL A 109 7.29 -34.44 11.38
CA VAL A 109 7.31 -34.14 9.94
C VAL A 109 8.26 -32.98 9.65
N ASN A 110 8.21 -31.92 10.46
CA ASN A 110 9.07 -30.76 10.29
C ASN A 110 10.52 -31.09 10.64
N TYR A 111 10.79 -31.90 11.68
CA TYR A 111 12.13 -32.43 11.97
C TYR A 111 12.74 -33.17 10.75
N GLU A 112 11.98 -34.08 10.13
CA GLU A 112 12.43 -34.81 8.93
C GLU A 112 12.60 -33.88 7.71
N ALA A 113 11.77 -32.84 7.59
CA ALA A 113 11.88 -31.80 6.55
C ALA A 113 13.20 -31.02 6.69
N MET A 114 13.42 -30.45 7.87
CA MET A 114 14.58 -29.64 8.21
C MET A 114 15.86 -30.46 8.09
N ASN A 115 15.90 -31.65 8.69
CA ASN A 115 17.09 -32.51 8.64
C ASN A 115 17.44 -32.94 7.21
N ARG A 116 16.45 -33.17 6.33
CA ARG A 116 16.70 -33.48 4.91
C ARG A 116 17.22 -32.30 4.11
N ILE A 117 16.72 -31.09 4.38
CA ILE A 117 17.23 -29.87 3.74
C ILE A 117 18.66 -29.63 4.23
N TYR A 118 18.88 -29.67 5.55
CA TYR A 118 20.20 -29.54 6.17
C TYR A 118 21.21 -30.55 5.61
N MET A 119 20.87 -31.84 5.54
CA MET A 119 21.73 -32.87 4.96
C MET A 119 22.01 -32.66 3.47
N LYS A 120 21.09 -32.04 2.71
CA LYS A 120 21.33 -31.71 1.30
C LYS A 120 22.31 -30.54 1.17
N LEU A 121 22.24 -29.57 2.07
CA LEU A 121 23.16 -28.43 2.14
C LEU A 121 24.56 -28.86 2.56
N VAL A 122 24.67 -29.77 3.54
CA VAL A 122 25.96 -30.35 3.93
C VAL A 122 26.57 -31.19 2.80
N ARG A 123 25.76 -31.91 2.02
CA ARG A 123 26.22 -32.76 0.91
C ARG A 123 26.47 -32.02 -0.41
N SER A 124 26.10 -30.74 -0.55
CA SER A 124 26.38 -29.97 -1.77
C SER A 124 27.85 -29.59 -1.95
N GLY A 125 28.74 -29.95 -1.01
CA GLY A 125 30.20 -29.89 -1.21
C GLY A 125 30.83 -28.52 -0.93
N GLN A 126 30.11 -27.60 -0.32
CA GLN A 126 30.58 -26.23 0.01
C GLN A 126 30.67 -26.02 1.52
N ALA A 127 31.34 -26.92 2.22
CA ALA A 127 31.44 -26.92 3.69
C ALA A 127 32.30 -25.76 4.28
N HIS A 128 32.65 -24.75 3.48
CA HIS A 128 33.60 -23.69 3.85
C HIS A 128 33.21 -22.27 3.38
N SER A 129 32.01 -22.03 2.85
CA SER A 129 31.57 -20.64 2.63
C SER A 129 31.26 -19.99 4.00
N PRO A 130 31.82 -18.81 4.32
CA PRO A 130 31.59 -18.14 5.61
C PRO A 130 30.10 -17.97 5.93
N GLU A 131 29.31 -17.63 4.90
CA GLU A 131 27.87 -17.38 4.99
C GLU A 131 27.09 -18.63 5.42
N TRP A 132 27.47 -19.82 4.93
CA TRP A 132 26.84 -21.07 5.37
C TRP A 132 27.07 -21.33 6.86
N GLU A 133 28.25 -21.02 7.40
CA GLU A 133 28.58 -21.34 8.79
C GLU A 133 27.73 -20.51 9.78
N ASP A 134 27.40 -19.27 9.41
CA ASP A 134 26.50 -18.39 10.18
C ASP A 134 25.07 -18.98 10.29
N TYR A 135 24.54 -19.50 9.19
CA TYR A 135 23.20 -20.12 9.16
C TYR A 135 23.19 -21.56 9.67
N ARG A 136 24.31 -22.29 9.52
CA ARG A 136 24.44 -23.70 9.91
C ARG A 136 24.18 -23.90 11.39
N HIS A 137 24.74 -23.04 12.25
CA HIS A 137 24.53 -23.12 13.70
C HIS A 137 23.06 -22.88 14.09
N ILE A 138 22.40 -21.94 13.42
CA ILE A 138 20.98 -21.60 13.67
C ILE A 138 20.07 -22.77 13.25
N ILE A 139 20.26 -23.27 12.02
CA ILE A 139 19.47 -24.39 11.49
C ILE A 139 19.68 -25.64 12.34
N HIS A 140 20.94 -25.96 12.69
CA HIS A 140 21.26 -27.11 13.52
C HIS A 140 20.70 -26.96 14.96
N GLY A 141 20.78 -25.75 15.53
CA GLY A 141 20.22 -25.43 16.84
C GLY A 141 18.72 -25.69 16.90
N HIS A 142 17.96 -25.16 15.95
CA HIS A 142 16.52 -25.41 15.88
C HIS A 142 16.18 -26.87 15.60
N ILE A 143 16.93 -27.59 14.76
CA ILE A 143 16.74 -29.03 14.57
C ILE A 143 16.91 -29.79 15.90
N ALA A 144 17.90 -29.43 16.71
CA ALA A 144 18.15 -30.04 18.01
C ALA A 144 17.05 -29.68 19.03
N GLU A 145 16.59 -28.43 19.07
CA GLU A 145 15.47 -27.98 19.90
C GLU A 145 14.17 -28.69 19.53
N HIS A 146 13.89 -28.82 18.25
CA HIS A 146 12.71 -29.51 17.73
C HIS A 146 12.72 -31.00 18.09
N GLY A 147 13.89 -31.64 18.03
CA GLY A 147 14.08 -33.01 18.53
C GLY A 147 13.85 -33.14 20.04
N LYS A 148 14.34 -32.18 20.85
CA LYS A 148 14.08 -32.15 22.30
C LYS A 148 12.60 -31.91 22.61
N ALA A 149 11.96 -31.00 21.90
CA ALA A 149 10.54 -30.69 22.05
C ALA A 149 9.65 -31.88 21.65
N TYR A 150 10.01 -32.58 20.57
CA TYR A 150 9.37 -33.84 20.18
C TYR A 150 9.44 -34.87 21.30
N ASN A 151 10.65 -35.13 21.84
CA ASN A 151 10.81 -36.10 22.93
C ASN A 151 10.02 -35.70 24.19
N LYS A 152 10.03 -34.41 24.55
CA LYS A 152 9.23 -33.90 25.67
C LYS A 152 7.73 -34.09 25.45
N CYS A 153 7.26 -33.86 24.22
CA CYS A 153 5.87 -34.10 23.83
C CYS A 153 5.52 -35.60 23.88
N VAL A 154 6.45 -36.48 23.49
CA VAL A 154 6.28 -37.94 23.60
C VAL A 154 6.25 -38.38 25.06
N ASP A 155 7.13 -37.87 25.93
CA ASP A 155 7.12 -38.20 27.37
C ASP A 155 5.80 -37.75 28.04
N GLN A 156 5.24 -36.61 27.63
CA GLN A 156 3.92 -36.15 28.09
C GLN A 156 2.79 -37.01 27.54
N LEU A 157 2.86 -37.40 26.27
CA LEU A 157 1.93 -38.35 25.67
C LEU A 157 1.95 -39.68 26.42
N ASP A 158 3.11 -40.20 26.81
CA ASP A 158 3.24 -41.43 27.58
C ASP A 158 2.62 -41.29 28.98
N ARG A 159 2.75 -40.13 29.63
CA ARG A 159 2.07 -39.83 30.91
C ARG A 159 0.55 -39.78 30.76
N ILE A 160 0.07 -39.08 29.74
CA ILE A 160 -1.36 -38.98 29.43
C ILE A 160 -1.90 -40.38 29.09
N GLN A 161 -1.17 -41.16 28.29
CA GLN A 161 -1.49 -42.55 27.96
C GLN A 161 -1.55 -43.45 29.19
N ALA A 162 -0.59 -43.34 30.11
CA ALA A 162 -0.59 -44.09 31.36
C ALA A 162 -1.79 -43.74 32.25
N ARG A 163 -2.20 -42.46 32.28
CA ARG A 163 -3.39 -41.99 33.01
C ARG A 163 -4.69 -42.46 32.37
N VAL A 164 -4.79 -42.39 31.04
CA VAL A 164 -5.88 -42.97 30.25
C VAL A 164 -5.98 -44.48 30.52
N ALA A 165 -4.86 -45.19 30.59
CA ALA A 165 -4.80 -46.61 30.91
C ALA A 165 -5.18 -46.92 32.38
N ALA A 166 -4.85 -46.04 33.33
CA ALA A 166 -5.25 -46.19 34.73
C ALA A 166 -6.78 -46.10 34.92
N LEU A 167 -7.46 -45.22 34.18
CA LEU A 167 -8.92 -45.14 34.12
C LEU A 167 -9.58 -46.35 33.44
N GLN A 168 -8.85 -47.05 32.58
CA GLN A 168 -9.31 -48.26 31.88
C GLN A 168 -9.26 -49.54 32.74
N SER A 169 -8.61 -49.50 33.93
CA SER A 169 -8.43 -50.68 34.79
C SER A 169 -9.71 -51.21 35.46
N ASP A 170 -10.84 -50.49 35.34
CA ASP A 170 -12.16 -50.94 35.79
C ASP A 170 -12.85 -51.80 34.71
N LYS A 171 -12.25 -52.99 34.44
CA LYS A 171 -12.70 -54.22 33.72
C LYS A 171 -13.69 -54.15 32.53
N SER A 172 -14.03 -53.00 31.98
CA SER A 172 -14.97 -52.85 30.85
C SER A 172 -14.40 -52.10 29.64
N ALA A 173 -13.22 -51.48 29.78
CA ALA A 173 -12.64 -50.62 28.75
C ALA A 173 -11.30 -51.17 28.22
N SER A 174 -11.32 -52.33 27.57
CA SER A 174 -10.15 -52.81 26.83
C SER A 174 -10.22 -52.40 25.35
N ARG A 175 -9.15 -51.69 24.93
CA ARG A 175 -8.77 -51.24 23.57
C ARG A 175 -9.37 -49.92 23.10
N VAL A 176 -8.68 -48.80 23.37
CA VAL A 176 -8.91 -47.52 22.70
C VAL A 176 -7.59 -46.97 22.19
N ASP A 177 -7.37 -47.03 20.88
CA ASP A 177 -6.31 -46.28 20.20
C ASP A 177 -6.85 -44.87 19.89
N PRO A 178 -6.16 -43.77 20.27
CA PRO A 178 -6.61 -42.39 20.03
C PRO A 178 -6.80 -42.04 18.55
N HIS A 179 -6.07 -42.72 17.64
CA HIS A 179 -6.29 -42.59 16.19
C HIS A 179 -7.47 -43.41 15.67
N SER A 180 -8.12 -44.15 16.55
CA SER A 180 -9.24 -45.04 16.23
C SER A 180 -10.56 -44.58 16.84
N LEU A 181 -10.65 -43.40 17.46
CA LEU A 181 -11.92 -42.92 18.01
C LEU A 181 -13.01 -42.76 16.95
N ASP A 182 -12.62 -42.43 15.71
CA ASP A 182 -13.50 -42.53 14.55
C ASP A 182 -13.75 -44.01 14.16
N ARG A 183 -12.69 -44.79 14.01
CA ARG A 183 -12.80 -46.17 13.47
C ARG A 183 -13.40 -47.24 14.40
N ASN A 184 -13.63 -46.97 15.69
CA ASN A 184 -14.12 -47.96 16.67
C ASN A 184 -15.40 -47.48 17.39
N TYR A 185 -16.52 -47.53 16.67
CA TYR A 185 -17.87 -47.30 17.19
C TYR A 185 -18.18 -48.08 18.50
N GLU A 186 -17.63 -49.30 18.67
CA GLU A 186 -17.86 -50.14 19.86
C GLU A 186 -17.23 -49.57 21.15
N VAL A 187 -16.15 -48.82 21.03
CA VAL A 187 -15.42 -48.22 22.14
C VAL A 187 -16.11 -46.95 22.65
N VAL A 188 -16.56 -46.10 21.72
CA VAL A 188 -17.41 -44.94 22.01
C VAL A 188 -18.76 -45.40 22.56
N ALA A 189 -19.29 -46.55 22.14
CA ALA A 189 -20.50 -47.12 22.73
C ALA A 189 -20.32 -47.71 24.15
N ALA A 190 -19.14 -48.25 24.47
CA ALA A 190 -18.84 -48.84 25.78
C ALA A 190 -18.46 -47.80 26.84
N ALA A 191 -17.79 -46.70 26.47
CA ALA A 191 -17.34 -45.66 27.41
C ALA A 191 -18.45 -44.66 27.82
N PHE A 192 -19.59 -44.64 27.11
CA PHE A 192 -20.65 -43.66 27.31
C PHE A 192 -21.99 -44.34 27.62
N PRO A 193 -22.38 -44.50 28.90
CA PRO A 193 -23.71 -45.00 29.25
C PRO A 193 -24.82 -44.05 28.75
N SER A 194 -26.01 -44.57 28.48
CA SER A 194 -27.14 -43.86 27.84
C SER A 194 -27.55 -42.54 28.53
N LYS A 195 -27.18 -42.35 29.81
CA LYS A 195 -27.43 -41.12 30.58
C LYS A 195 -26.43 -39.98 30.29
N MET A 196 -25.31 -40.26 29.61
CA MET A 196 -24.19 -39.32 29.42
C MET A 196 -24.29 -38.49 28.13
N SER A 197 -25.16 -38.89 27.19
CA SER A 197 -25.42 -38.17 25.93
C SER A 197 -26.03 -36.78 26.13
N ILE A 198 -26.50 -36.48 27.35
CA ILE A 198 -27.23 -35.27 27.72
C ILE A 198 -26.53 -34.42 28.80
N MET A 199 -25.34 -34.84 29.26
CA MET A 199 -24.64 -34.19 30.37
C MET A 199 -23.87 -32.96 29.86
N GLN A 200 -24.00 -31.85 30.58
CA GLN A 200 -23.30 -30.60 30.29
C GLN A 200 -22.10 -30.43 31.23
N ASP A 201 -21.01 -29.87 30.73
CA ASP A 201 -19.88 -29.44 31.57
C ASP A 201 -20.18 -28.12 32.31
N GLY A 202 -19.21 -27.63 33.08
CA GLY A 202 -19.31 -26.36 33.80
C GLY A 202 -19.45 -25.12 32.89
N HIS A 203 -19.42 -25.28 31.56
CA HIS A 203 -19.64 -24.25 30.56
C HIS A 203 -20.88 -24.53 29.70
N GLY A 204 -21.75 -25.46 30.11
CA GLY A 204 -22.96 -25.81 29.36
C GLY A 204 -22.73 -26.69 28.13
N ARG A 205 -21.50 -27.16 27.86
CA ARG A 205 -21.13 -27.92 26.65
C ARG A 205 -21.47 -29.40 26.80
N THR A 206 -22.07 -29.97 25.77
CA THR A 206 -22.38 -31.41 25.66
C THR A 206 -21.30 -32.17 24.90
N PRO A 207 -21.26 -33.52 24.95
CA PRO A 207 -20.39 -34.33 24.09
C PRO A 207 -20.47 -33.97 22.60
N LEU A 208 -21.63 -33.49 22.13
CA LEU A 208 -21.81 -33.00 20.77
C LEU A 208 -21.01 -31.71 20.49
N HIS A 209 -20.92 -30.79 21.44
CA HIS A 209 -20.07 -29.59 21.33
C HIS A 209 -18.58 -29.98 21.21
N PHE A 210 -18.14 -30.97 22.00
CA PHE A 210 -16.77 -31.48 21.93
C PHE A 210 -16.47 -32.16 20.59
N GLY A 211 -17.40 -32.99 20.11
CA GLY A 211 -17.32 -33.61 18.80
C GLY A 211 -17.20 -32.59 17.69
N ALA A 212 -18.04 -31.55 17.72
CA ALA A 212 -18.03 -30.48 16.73
C ALA A 212 -16.81 -29.55 16.81
N THR A 213 -16.26 -29.30 18.00
CA THR A 213 -15.05 -28.48 18.18
C THR A 213 -13.81 -29.13 17.55
N HIS A 214 -13.71 -30.45 17.64
CA HIS A 214 -12.52 -31.22 17.25
C HIS A 214 -12.70 -32.03 15.95
N GLY A 215 -13.85 -31.94 15.30
CA GLY A 215 -14.11 -32.67 14.04
C GLY A 215 -14.32 -34.18 14.22
N MET A 216 -14.70 -34.65 15.41
CA MET A 216 -14.92 -36.08 15.68
C MET A 216 -16.29 -36.52 15.14
N ILE A 217 -16.35 -36.97 13.89
CA ILE A 217 -17.60 -37.27 13.20
C ILE A 217 -18.30 -38.49 13.79
N ASP A 218 -17.59 -39.57 14.11
CA ASP A 218 -18.22 -40.78 14.63
C ASP A 218 -18.73 -40.60 16.07
N LEU A 219 -18.08 -39.74 16.87
CA LEU A 219 -18.63 -39.32 18.16
C LEU A 219 -19.93 -38.55 17.97
N CYS A 220 -19.99 -37.62 17.01
CA CYS A 220 -21.22 -36.90 16.68
C CYS A 220 -22.32 -37.89 16.24
N ILE A 221 -22.03 -38.82 15.33
CA ILE A 221 -22.99 -39.86 14.87
C ILE A 221 -23.50 -40.66 16.07
N TRP A 222 -22.59 -41.11 16.93
CA TRP A 222 -22.94 -41.90 18.11
C TRP A 222 -23.84 -41.12 19.06
N VAL A 223 -23.49 -39.87 19.41
CA VAL A 223 -24.30 -39.03 20.31
C VAL A 223 -25.69 -38.80 19.72
N LEU A 224 -25.78 -38.45 18.42
CA LEU A 224 -27.04 -38.23 17.72
C LEU A 224 -27.92 -39.50 17.69
N SER A 225 -27.32 -40.70 17.64
CA SER A 225 -28.05 -41.98 17.69
C SER A 225 -28.69 -42.30 19.04
N LYS A 226 -28.27 -41.62 20.13
CA LYS A 226 -28.71 -41.89 21.51
C LYS A 226 -29.60 -40.81 22.10
N VAL A 227 -29.83 -39.72 21.37
CA VAL A 227 -30.62 -38.58 21.85
C VAL A 227 -31.90 -38.41 21.02
N SER A 228 -32.99 -38.03 21.68
CA SER A 228 -34.24 -37.68 21.02
C SER A 228 -35.00 -36.63 21.86
N PRO A 229 -35.50 -35.53 21.27
CA PRO A 229 -35.34 -35.13 19.86
C PRO A 229 -33.93 -34.62 19.55
N ILE A 230 -33.36 -35.03 18.41
CA ILE A 230 -31.99 -34.71 17.99
C ILE A 230 -31.77 -33.20 17.85
N GLU A 231 -32.72 -32.49 17.26
CA GLU A 231 -32.66 -31.05 16.98
C GLU A 231 -32.33 -30.23 18.23
N ARG A 232 -32.90 -30.60 19.39
CA ARG A 232 -32.66 -29.93 20.68
C ARG A 232 -31.17 -29.91 21.06
N TYR A 233 -30.43 -30.96 20.74
CA TYR A 233 -29.01 -31.09 21.10
C TYR A 233 -28.10 -30.37 20.11
N ILE A 234 -28.50 -30.30 18.83
CA ILE A 234 -27.78 -29.53 17.80
C ILE A 234 -27.97 -28.03 18.02
N LEU A 235 -29.11 -27.61 18.59
CA LEU A 235 -29.42 -26.21 18.89
C LEU A 235 -29.05 -25.77 20.32
N LEU A 236 -28.59 -26.70 21.16
CA LEU A 236 -28.22 -26.37 22.52
C LEU A 236 -27.01 -25.44 22.51
N GLN A 237 -27.13 -24.30 23.18
CA GLN A 237 -26.05 -23.33 23.32
C GLN A 237 -25.23 -23.59 24.59
N ASP A 238 -23.93 -23.36 24.51
CA ASP A 238 -23.04 -23.27 25.67
C ASP A 238 -23.18 -21.90 26.38
N GLU A 239 -22.44 -21.69 27.48
CA GLU A 239 -22.44 -20.42 28.22
C GLU A 239 -22.03 -19.20 27.38
N ALA A 240 -21.29 -19.42 26.29
CA ALA A 240 -20.88 -18.37 25.35
C ALA A 240 -21.90 -18.18 24.21
N GLY A 241 -23.02 -18.93 24.20
CA GLY A 241 -24.08 -18.83 23.21
C GLY A 241 -23.83 -19.65 21.94
N PHE A 242 -22.77 -20.46 21.87
CA PHE A 242 -22.43 -21.25 20.68
C PHE A 242 -23.08 -22.62 20.72
N THR A 243 -23.62 -23.05 19.59
CA THR A 243 -24.10 -24.43 19.39
C THR A 243 -22.99 -25.32 18.82
N PRO A 244 -23.12 -26.66 18.84
CA PRO A 244 -22.18 -27.55 18.17
C PRO A 244 -21.95 -27.17 16.71
N LEU A 245 -23.02 -26.77 15.99
CA LEU A 245 -22.90 -26.36 14.60
C LEU A 245 -22.02 -25.10 14.45
N HIS A 246 -22.14 -24.09 15.31
CA HIS A 246 -21.25 -22.92 15.29
C HIS A 246 -19.79 -23.32 15.46
N LEU A 247 -19.51 -24.21 16.42
CA LEU A 247 -18.16 -24.65 16.70
C LEU A 247 -17.56 -25.42 15.51
N SER A 248 -18.36 -26.24 14.82
CA SER A 248 -17.91 -26.90 13.59
C SER A 248 -17.62 -25.91 12.45
N VAL A 249 -18.48 -24.89 12.26
CA VAL A 249 -18.31 -23.87 11.21
C VAL A 249 -17.10 -22.98 11.50
N ALA A 250 -16.99 -22.44 12.72
CA ALA A 250 -15.89 -21.58 13.13
C ALA A 250 -14.51 -22.28 13.14
N ARG A 251 -14.49 -23.61 13.18
CA ARG A 251 -13.27 -24.43 13.14
C ARG A 251 -13.00 -25.08 11.78
N GLY A 252 -13.88 -24.89 10.79
CA GLY A 252 -13.71 -25.42 9.42
C GLY A 252 -13.98 -26.94 9.28
N HIS A 253 -14.74 -27.54 10.20
CA HIS A 253 -15.06 -28.97 10.18
C HIS A 253 -16.28 -29.28 9.30
N VAL A 254 -16.09 -29.20 7.97
CA VAL A 254 -17.17 -29.33 6.96
C VAL A 254 -17.96 -30.63 7.10
N GLU A 255 -17.32 -31.76 7.35
CA GLU A 255 -17.98 -33.07 7.44
C GLU A 255 -18.92 -33.15 8.65
N VAL A 256 -18.50 -32.59 9.79
CA VAL A 256 -19.35 -32.53 11.00
C VAL A 256 -20.50 -31.53 10.79
N ALA A 257 -20.24 -30.37 10.18
CA ALA A 257 -21.29 -29.43 9.83
C ALA A 257 -22.32 -30.07 8.88
N GLN A 258 -21.87 -30.84 7.90
CA GLN A 258 -22.74 -31.57 6.96
C GLN A 258 -23.59 -32.62 7.67
N LEU A 259 -23.01 -33.38 8.61
CA LEU A 259 -23.73 -34.34 9.43
C LEU A 259 -24.82 -33.66 10.25
N LEU A 260 -24.48 -32.60 10.99
CA LEU A 260 -25.40 -31.87 11.84
C LEU A 260 -26.54 -31.23 11.04
N LEU A 261 -26.24 -30.63 9.88
CA LEU A 261 -27.24 -30.06 8.98
C LEU A 261 -28.12 -31.12 8.33
N SER A 262 -27.61 -32.32 8.08
CA SER A 262 -28.41 -33.43 7.55
C SER A 262 -29.42 -33.99 8.55
N ALA A 263 -29.17 -33.78 9.85
CA ALA A 263 -30.02 -34.23 10.94
C ALA A 263 -31.14 -33.23 11.30
N ILE A 264 -31.23 -32.10 10.60
CA ILE A 264 -32.27 -31.08 10.76
C ILE A 264 -33.07 -30.98 9.45
N ASP A 265 -34.39 -31.15 9.52
CA ASP A 265 -35.26 -31.13 8.33
C ASP A 265 -35.41 -29.72 7.72
N GLN A 266 -35.52 -28.68 8.56
CA GLN A 266 -35.59 -27.27 8.13
C GLN A 266 -34.54 -26.40 8.85
N PRO A 267 -33.26 -26.49 8.44
CA PRO A 267 -32.17 -25.80 9.12
C PRO A 267 -32.30 -24.27 9.07
N SER A 268 -32.95 -23.73 8.04
CA SER A 268 -33.10 -22.28 7.82
C SER A 268 -34.03 -21.56 8.81
N MET A 269 -34.86 -22.26 9.60
CA MET A 269 -35.77 -21.64 10.59
C MET A 269 -35.31 -21.82 12.04
N LEU A 270 -34.44 -22.81 12.30
CA LEU A 270 -34.11 -23.27 13.65
C LEU A 270 -32.68 -22.88 14.08
N ILE A 271 -31.78 -22.65 13.13
CA ILE A 271 -30.35 -22.46 13.36
C ILE A 271 -30.03 -20.97 13.47
N PRO A 272 -29.13 -20.56 14.39
CA PRO A 272 -28.70 -19.18 14.47
C PRO A 272 -28.09 -18.67 13.17
N ASP A 273 -28.44 -17.44 12.86
CA ASP A 273 -28.42 -16.91 11.50
C ASP A 273 -27.00 -16.46 11.04
N ASP A 274 -26.01 -16.39 11.93
CA ASP A 274 -24.68 -15.81 11.67
C ASP A 274 -23.64 -16.77 11.08
N LEU A 275 -23.94 -18.08 10.96
CA LEU A 275 -23.00 -19.10 10.50
C LEU A 275 -22.39 -18.81 9.11
N LEU A 276 -23.20 -18.30 8.19
CA LEU A 276 -22.73 -17.98 6.84
C LEU A 276 -21.75 -16.80 6.87
N HIS A 277 -21.99 -15.79 7.71
CA HIS A 277 -21.09 -14.66 7.88
C HIS A 277 -19.74 -15.10 8.45
N ILE A 278 -19.74 -16.04 9.40
CA ILE A 278 -18.51 -16.64 9.93
C ILE A 278 -17.75 -17.35 8.81
N ALA A 279 -18.41 -18.22 8.04
CA ALA A 279 -17.79 -18.96 6.94
C ALA A 279 -17.22 -18.02 5.86
N LEU A 280 -17.94 -16.95 5.49
CA LEU A 280 -17.48 -15.94 4.54
C LEU A 280 -16.25 -15.19 5.05
N ARG A 281 -16.25 -14.74 6.31
CA ARG A 281 -15.11 -14.03 6.92
C ARG A 281 -13.88 -14.92 7.11
N CYS A 282 -14.08 -16.23 7.27
CA CYS A 282 -13.00 -17.21 7.31
C CYS A 282 -12.52 -17.65 5.90
N GLU A 283 -13.18 -17.20 4.83
CA GLU A 283 -12.90 -17.58 3.44
C GLU A 283 -12.87 -19.12 3.20
N ASP A 284 -13.71 -19.87 3.92
CA ASP A 284 -13.83 -21.33 3.76
C ASP A 284 -14.82 -21.69 2.65
N ASP A 285 -14.28 -21.87 1.44
CA ASP A 285 -15.07 -22.16 0.22
C ASP A 285 -15.97 -23.40 0.35
N ALA A 286 -15.51 -24.44 1.04
CA ALA A 286 -16.25 -25.68 1.18
C ALA A 286 -17.43 -25.50 2.15
N MET A 287 -17.19 -24.80 3.26
CA MET A 287 -18.23 -24.47 4.23
C MET A 287 -19.26 -23.49 3.64
N VAL A 288 -18.82 -22.44 2.92
CA VAL A 288 -19.72 -21.50 2.25
C VAL A 288 -20.65 -22.23 1.27
N LYS A 289 -20.11 -23.12 0.43
CA LYS A 289 -20.93 -23.92 -0.49
C LYS A 289 -21.92 -24.82 0.24
N LEU A 290 -21.50 -25.46 1.33
CA LEU A 290 -22.36 -26.31 2.15
C LEU A 290 -23.53 -25.51 2.74
N LEU A 291 -23.25 -24.40 3.42
CA LEU A 291 -24.26 -23.56 4.07
C LEU A 291 -25.23 -22.94 3.07
N VAL A 292 -24.73 -22.46 1.93
CA VAL A 292 -25.56 -21.91 0.84
C VAL A 292 -26.45 -23.01 0.23
N SER A 293 -25.93 -24.22 0.02
CA SER A 293 -26.73 -25.35 -0.50
C SER A 293 -27.87 -25.77 0.43
N ARG A 294 -27.73 -25.49 1.74
CA ARG A 294 -28.73 -25.76 2.78
C ARG A 294 -29.56 -24.54 3.16
N LEU A 295 -29.40 -23.42 2.46
CA LEU A 295 -30.11 -22.16 2.70
C LEU A 295 -29.97 -21.61 4.14
N VAL A 296 -28.82 -21.83 4.78
CA VAL A 296 -28.56 -21.43 6.17
C VAL A 296 -27.90 -20.05 6.23
N GLY A 297 -28.40 -19.16 7.09
CA GLY A 297 -27.81 -17.84 7.36
C GLY A 297 -27.89 -16.83 6.21
N LEU A 298 -28.58 -17.15 5.11
CA LEU A 298 -28.68 -16.29 3.93
C LEU A 298 -29.36 -14.93 4.20
N ARG A 299 -30.31 -14.91 5.14
CA ARG A 299 -31.12 -13.72 5.47
C ARG A 299 -30.60 -12.94 6.67
N HIS A 300 -29.50 -13.39 7.27
CA HIS A 300 -28.93 -12.75 8.43
C HIS A 300 -28.32 -11.39 8.10
N MET A 301 -28.46 -10.49 9.06
CA MET A 301 -27.80 -9.20 9.08
C MET A 301 -26.99 -9.15 10.37
N SER A 302 -25.70 -8.80 10.27
CA SER A 302 -24.83 -8.69 11.44
C SER A 302 -25.33 -7.58 12.40
N SER A 303 -24.71 -7.45 13.57
CA SER A 303 -24.94 -6.32 14.47
C SER A 303 -24.62 -4.96 13.85
N SER A 304 -23.75 -4.91 12.84
CA SER A 304 -23.47 -3.73 12.01
C SER A 304 -24.42 -3.60 10.82
N GLY A 305 -25.38 -4.49 10.62
CA GLY A 305 -26.30 -4.48 9.47
C GLY A 305 -25.65 -4.99 8.18
N GLU A 306 -24.59 -5.78 8.25
CA GLU A 306 -23.93 -6.33 7.06
C GLU A 306 -24.67 -7.59 6.59
N SER A 307 -25.02 -7.64 5.30
CA SER A 307 -25.55 -8.84 4.66
C SER A 307 -24.43 -9.77 4.19
N CYS A 308 -24.74 -11.02 3.83
CA CYS A 308 -23.78 -11.93 3.21
C CYS A 308 -23.24 -11.38 1.87
N LEU A 309 -24.07 -10.67 1.09
CA LEU A 309 -23.63 -9.98 -0.14
C LEU A 309 -22.66 -8.84 0.18
N TYR A 310 -22.88 -8.11 1.28
CA TYR A 310 -21.97 -7.05 1.72
C TYR A 310 -20.58 -7.61 2.04
N ILE A 311 -20.51 -8.69 2.82
CA ILE A 311 -19.23 -9.33 3.18
C ILE A 311 -18.55 -9.89 1.94
N ALA A 312 -19.28 -10.60 1.06
CA ALA A 312 -18.72 -11.11 -0.19
C ALA A 312 -18.17 -9.97 -1.09
N ALA A 313 -18.88 -8.85 -1.14
CA ALA A 313 -18.45 -7.67 -1.90
C ALA A 313 -17.22 -7.01 -1.28
N GLN A 314 -17.16 -6.88 0.05
CA GLN A 314 -16.01 -6.36 0.79
C GLN A 314 -14.74 -7.20 0.55
N LEU A 315 -14.87 -8.52 0.54
CA LEU A 315 -13.75 -9.44 0.29
C LEU A 315 -13.31 -9.48 -1.19
N GLY A 316 -14.10 -8.91 -2.11
CA GLY A 316 -13.81 -8.99 -3.55
C GLY A 316 -13.99 -10.37 -4.16
N ARG A 317 -14.72 -11.26 -3.47
CA ARG A 317 -14.92 -12.67 -3.86
C ARG A 317 -16.08 -12.80 -4.82
N GLU A 318 -15.75 -12.66 -6.11
CA GLU A 318 -16.69 -12.82 -7.22
C GLU A 318 -17.41 -14.19 -7.19
N ASP A 319 -16.70 -15.25 -6.82
CA ASP A 319 -17.23 -16.61 -6.72
C ASP A 319 -18.34 -16.72 -5.66
N TYR A 320 -18.20 -16.04 -4.53
CA TYR A 320 -19.25 -16.00 -3.50
C TYR A 320 -20.49 -15.25 -3.99
N LEU A 321 -20.32 -14.11 -4.68
CA LEU A 321 -21.46 -13.40 -5.26
C LEU A 321 -22.21 -14.23 -6.30
N ARG A 322 -21.51 -14.97 -7.16
CA ARG A 322 -22.15 -15.87 -8.14
C ARG A 322 -22.98 -16.98 -7.48
N LEU A 323 -22.60 -17.42 -6.27
CA LEU A 323 -23.36 -18.41 -5.51
C LEU A 323 -24.58 -17.78 -4.81
N LEU A 324 -24.44 -16.56 -4.29
CA LEU A 324 -25.46 -15.93 -3.44
C LEU A 324 -26.54 -15.18 -4.23
N LEU A 325 -26.18 -14.44 -5.28
CA LEU A 325 -27.09 -13.60 -6.04
C LEU A 325 -28.29 -14.35 -6.66
N PRO A 326 -28.15 -15.58 -7.21
CA PRO A 326 -29.30 -16.30 -7.77
C PRO A 326 -30.35 -16.72 -6.73
N ILE A 327 -29.97 -16.77 -5.45
CA ILE A 327 -30.81 -17.26 -4.35
C ILE A 327 -31.46 -16.11 -3.59
N LEU A 328 -30.78 -14.96 -3.51
CA LEU A 328 -31.22 -13.79 -2.76
C LEU A 328 -32.06 -12.85 -3.64
N GLY A 329 -33.11 -12.30 -3.04
CA GLY A 329 -33.98 -11.32 -3.70
C GLY A 329 -33.37 -9.90 -3.74
N SER A 330 -34.04 -8.99 -4.45
CA SER A 330 -33.65 -7.58 -4.60
C SER A 330 -33.41 -6.84 -3.28
N ASP A 331 -34.12 -7.23 -2.21
CA ASP A 331 -34.01 -6.60 -0.89
C ASP A 331 -32.60 -6.69 -0.29
N PHE A 332 -31.84 -7.74 -0.61
CA PHE A 332 -30.48 -7.94 -0.10
C PHE A 332 -29.41 -7.25 -0.93
N ILE A 333 -29.67 -7.05 -2.22
CA ILE A 333 -28.75 -6.36 -3.15
C ILE A 333 -28.55 -4.91 -2.71
N ASN A 334 -29.61 -4.29 -2.18
CA ASN A 334 -29.62 -2.90 -1.72
C ASN A 334 -29.70 -2.79 -0.18
N ALA A 335 -29.48 -3.88 0.55
CA ALA A 335 -29.43 -3.85 2.00
C ALA A 335 -28.25 -2.99 2.48
N THR A 336 -28.50 -2.11 3.44
CA THR A 336 -27.51 -1.17 3.94
C THR A 336 -26.96 -1.60 5.28
N GLU A 337 -25.65 -1.45 5.48
CA GLU A 337 -25.07 -1.49 6.82
C GLU A 337 -25.46 -0.25 7.65
N SER A 338 -25.39 -0.36 8.97
CA SER A 338 -26.02 0.57 9.92
C SER A 338 -25.20 1.85 10.18
N GLY A 339 -23.90 1.84 9.93
CA GLY A 339 -22.97 2.93 10.20
C GLY A 339 -22.94 4.00 9.11
N CYS A 340 -22.66 3.61 7.87
CA CYS A 340 -22.52 4.52 6.72
C CYS A 340 -23.66 4.40 5.69
N GLN A 341 -24.63 3.51 5.92
CA GLN A 341 -25.67 3.15 4.96
C GLN A 341 -25.14 2.56 3.65
N TRP A 342 -23.97 1.92 3.69
CA TRP A 342 -23.37 1.32 2.50
C TRP A 342 -24.06 0.02 2.10
N THR A 343 -24.40 -0.08 0.81
CA THR A 343 -24.87 -1.33 0.19
C THR A 343 -23.69 -2.22 -0.22
N PRO A 344 -23.92 -3.49 -0.60
CA PRO A 344 -22.91 -4.33 -1.25
C PRO A 344 -22.21 -3.62 -2.44
N LEU A 345 -22.95 -2.85 -3.24
CA LEU A 345 -22.37 -2.07 -4.34
C LEU A 345 -21.41 -0.99 -3.84
N PHE A 346 -21.80 -0.26 -2.78
CA PHE A 346 -20.95 0.76 -2.17
C PHE A 346 -19.63 0.18 -1.67
N ILE A 347 -19.66 -0.88 -0.86
CA ILE A 347 -18.42 -1.43 -0.31
C ILE A 347 -17.52 -2.01 -1.41
N GLY A 348 -18.10 -2.66 -2.43
CA GLY A 348 -17.35 -3.10 -3.62
C GLY A 348 -16.68 -1.93 -4.36
N CYS A 349 -17.35 -0.78 -4.43
CA CYS A 349 -16.81 0.45 -5.02
C CYS A 349 -15.71 1.10 -4.18
N VAL A 350 -15.88 1.08 -2.86
CA VAL A 350 -14.96 1.66 -1.86
C VAL A 350 -13.65 0.85 -1.77
N GLU A 351 -13.72 -0.46 -1.99
CA GLU A 351 -12.56 -1.37 -2.01
C GLU A 351 -11.97 -1.58 -3.42
N GLY A 352 -12.64 -1.10 -4.47
CA GLY A 352 -12.13 -1.14 -5.84
C GLY A 352 -12.26 -2.49 -6.56
N HIS A 353 -13.13 -3.38 -6.10
CA HIS A 353 -13.29 -4.74 -6.63
C HIS A 353 -14.10 -4.76 -7.93
N VAL A 354 -13.41 -4.58 -9.06
CA VAL A 354 -14.02 -4.46 -10.42
C VAL A 354 -15.00 -5.59 -10.75
N SER A 355 -14.61 -6.86 -10.55
CA SER A 355 -15.46 -8.02 -10.90
C SER A 355 -16.71 -8.10 -10.02
N THR A 356 -16.55 -7.87 -8.73
CA THR A 356 -17.65 -7.81 -7.74
C THR A 356 -18.66 -6.72 -8.10
N VAL A 357 -18.18 -5.51 -8.40
CA VAL A 357 -19.06 -4.39 -8.78
C VAL A 357 -19.80 -4.70 -10.07
N ARG A 358 -19.15 -5.35 -11.04
CA ARG A 358 -19.81 -5.77 -12.29
C ARG A 358 -21.02 -6.65 -12.01
N LEU A 359 -20.83 -7.70 -11.21
CA LEU A 359 -21.92 -8.62 -10.88
C LEU A 359 -23.07 -7.95 -10.13
N LEU A 360 -22.77 -7.02 -9.23
CA LEU A 360 -23.80 -6.29 -8.50
C LEU A 360 -24.59 -5.35 -9.40
N LEU A 361 -23.93 -4.66 -10.34
CA LEU A 361 -24.59 -3.84 -11.36
C LEU A 361 -25.46 -4.71 -12.28
N ASP A 362 -24.93 -5.84 -12.75
CA ASP A 362 -25.66 -6.79 -13.60
C ASP A 362 -26.88 -7.40 -12.88
N ALA A 363 -26.81 -7.53 -11.56
CA ALA A 363 -27.91 -7.99 -10.70
C ALA A 363 -28.94 -6.89 -10.37
N GLY A 364 -28.77 -5.67 -10.88
CA GLY A 364 -29.71 -4.57 -10.69
C GLY A 364 -29.55 -3.80 -9.38
N ALA A 365 -28.33 -3.72 -8.83
CA ALA A 365 -28.05 -2.85 -7.69
C ALA A 365 -28.35 -1.38 -8.01
N ASP A 366 -28.94 -0.67 -7.05
CA ASP A 366 -29.30 0.75 -7.21
C ASP A 366 -28.04 1.62 -7.18
N THR A 367 -27.77 2.28 -8.31
CA THR A 367 -26.61 3.16 -8.50
C THR A 367 -26.85 4.59 -8.01
N THR A 368 -28.11 4.96 -7.73
CA THR A 368 -28.52 6.33 -7.37
C THR A 368 -28.57 6.56 -5.87
N ARG A 369 -28.51 5.48 -5.07
CA ARG A 369 -28.54 5.56 -3.62
C ARG A 369 -27.35 6.38 -3.10
N LEU A 370 -27.63 7.20 -2.08
CA LEU A 370 -26.65 8.01 -1.39
C LEU A 370 -26.27 7.37 -0.06
N ASP A 371 -25.01 7.50 0.31
CA ASP A 371 -24.55 7.17 1.65
C ASP A 371 -24.90 8.27 2.67
N TYR A 372 -24.52 8.07 3.94
CA TYR A 372 -24.77 9.03 5.01
C TYR A 372 -24.15 10.42 4.79
N LEU A 373 -23.15 10.56 3.90
CA LEU A 373 -22.52 11.84 3.55
C LEU A 373 -23.12 12.45 2.27
N GLY A 374 -24.12 11.81 1.66
CA GLY A 374 -24.74 12.27 0.42
C GLY A 374 -23.95 11.92 -0.85
N TRP A 375 -23.10 10.88 -0.80
CA TRP A 375 -22.27 10.43 -1.93
C TRP A 375 -22.87 9.22 -2.61
N THR A 376 -22.74 9.15 -3.94
CA THR A 376 -23.03 7.93 -4.69
C THR A 376 -21.87 6.93 -4.60
N ALA A 377 -22.14 5.66 -4.91
CA ALA A 377 -21.10 4.63 -4.97
C ALA A 377 -20.02 4.95 -6.04
N GLN A 378 -20.43 5.54 -7.16
CA GLN A 378 -19.54 6.00 -8.23
C GLN A 378 -18.59 7.10 -7.74
N GLU A 379 -19.11 8.11 -7.03
CA GLU A 379 -18.31 9.21 -6.48
C GLU A 379 -17.29 8.70 -5.46
N ARG A 380 -17.69 7.75 -4.59
CA ARG A 380 -16.77 7.10 -3.63
C ARG A 380 -15.64 6.34 -4.34
N ALA A 381 -15.95 5.58 -5.39
CA ALA A 381 -14.95 4.88 -6.19
C ALA A 381 -13.96 5.87 -6.82
N ALA A 382 -14.46 6.93 -7.49
CA ALA A 382 -13.62 7.94 -8.12
C ALA A 382 -12.73 8.67 -7.09
N PHE A 383 -13.30 9.06 -5.95
CA PHE A 383 -12.58 9.76 -4.89
C PHE A 383 -11.46 8.91 -4.25
N ARG A 384 -11.67 7.60 -4.16
CA ARG A 384 -10.66 6.63 -3.70
C ARG A 384 -9.67 6.18 -4.78
N GLY A 385 -9.77 6.71 -5.99
CA GLY A 385 -8.85 6.37 -7.09
C GLY A 385 -9.22 5.09 -7.86
N HIS A 386 -10.36 4.47 -7.56
CA HIS A 386 -10.88 3.30 -8.26
C HIS A 386 -11.66 3.67 -9.53
N LEU A 387 -11.00 4.43 -10.43
CA LEU A 387 -11.61 4.87 -11.69
C LEU A 387 -12.16 3.71 -12.55
N PRO A 388 -11.52 2.51 -12.63
CA PRO A 388 -12.09 1.34 -13.33
C PRO A 388 -13.49 0.97 -12.88
N VAL A 389 -13.75 1.12 -11.60
CA VAL A 389 -15.06 0.85 -11.03
C VAL A 389 -16.01 2.01 -11.33
N ALA A 390 -15.57 3.26 -11.18
CA ALA A 390 -16.41 4.44 -11.40
C ALA A 390 -16.89 4.56 -12.87
N GLU A 391 -16.09 4.15 -13.85
CA GLU A 391 -16.45 4.15 -15.28
C GLU A 391 -17.47 3.06 -15.66
N MET A 392 -17.69 2.05 -14.81
CA MET A 392 -18.67 0.99 -15.09
C MET A 392 -20.12 1.44 -14.92
N PHE A 393 -20.32 2.59 -14.28
CA PHE A 393 -21.65 3.14 -14.06
C PHE A 393 -22.20 3.71 -15.38
N PRO A 394 -23.50 3.54 -15.66
CA PRO A 394 -24.11 4.19 -16.82
C PRO A 394 -24.00 5.71 -16.68
N THR A 395 -23.83 6.42 -17.79
CA THR A 395 -23.75 7.88 -17.80
C THR A 395 -25.10 8.46 -17.35
N VAL A 396 -25.21 8.82 -16.07
CA VAL A 396 -26.46 9.35 -15.51
C VAL A 396 -26.55 10.83 -15.87
N ASN A 397 -27.51 11.19 -16.74
CA ASN A 397 -27.82 12.58 -17.10
C ASN A 397 -28.49 13.40 -15.97
N ALA A 398 -28.64 12.83 -14.78
CA ALA A 398 -29.29 13.47 -13.65
C ALA A 398 -28.24 13.83 -12.60
N THR A 399 -27.96 15.12 -12.45
CA THR A 399 -27.33 15.67 -11.26
C THR A 399 -28.36 15.62 -10.12
N PRO A 400 -28.20 14.78 -9.08
CA PRO A 400 -28.97 14.98 -7.87
C PRO A 400 -28.55 16.34 -7.28
N GLU A 401 -29.48 17.30 -7.24
CA GLU A 401 -29.31 18.53 -6.48
C GLU A 401 -29.28 18.17 -4.99
N VAL A 402 -28.08 17.92 -4.47
CA VAL A 402 -27.86 17.79 -3.03
C VAL A 402 -26.86 18.86 -2.64
N SER A 403 -27.33 19.87 -1.90
CA SER A 403 -26.45 20.84 -1.28
C SER A 403 -25.60 20.10 -0.25
N TYR A 404 -24.29 20.03 -0.48
CA TYR A 404 -23.37 19.80 0.62
C TYR A 404 -23.65 20.87 1.65
N PHE A 405 -23.81 20.49 2.92
CA PHE A 405 -23.81 21.44 4.02
C PHE A 405 -22.49 22.21 3.95
N LEU A 406 -22.49 23.36 3.28
CA LEU A 406 -21.39 24.31 3.24
C LEU A 406 -21.21 24.78 4.69
N PRO A 407 -20.12 24.42 5.39
CA PRO A 407 -19.79 25.13 6.61
C PRO A 407 -19.47 26.55 6.16
N SER A 408 -20.34 27.48 6.57
CA SER A 408 -20.24 28.94 6.48
C SER A 408 -19.00 29.50 5.79
N ASN A 409 -19.22 30.23 4.69
CA ASN A 409 -18.26 31.15 4.07
C ASN A 409 -17.60 32.04 5.13
N ASP A 410 -16.42 31.64 5.60
CA ASP A 410 -15.49 32.52 6.30
C ASP A 410 -14.08 32.28 5.73
N PRO A 411 -13.62 33.13 4.81
CA PRO A 411 -12.29 33.04 4.20
C PRO A 411 -11.12 33.22 5.20
N GLN A 412 -11.40 33.43 6.49
CA GLN A 412 -10.39 33.73 7.51
C GLN A 412 -10.20 32.67 8.61
N ARG A 413 -10.49 31.38 8.34
CA ARG A 413 -9.96 30.33 9.23
C ARG A 413 -8.48 30.12 8.95
N LYS A 414 -7.63 30.60 9.89
CA LYS A 414 -6.17 30.53 9.86
C LYS A 414 -5.68 29.17 9.32
N LYS A 415 -5.02 29.18 8.16
CA LYS A 415 -4.25 28.08 7.56
C LYS A 415 -3.08 27.74 8.45
N VAL A 416 -3.32 27.04 9.56
CA VAL A 416 -2.25 26.58 10.45
C VAL A 416 -2.13 25.09 10.25
N SER A 417 -0.99 24.65 9.71
CA SER A 417 -0.64 23.24 9.71
C SER A 417 -0.73 22.72 11.14
N PRO A 418 -1.31 21.54 11.40
CA PRO A 418 -1.32 20.94 12.74
C PRO A 418 0.10 20.75 13.30
N PHE A 419 1.11 20.68 12.42
CA PHE A 419 2.51 20.66 12.82
C PHE A 419 2.98 22.05 13.21
N GLY A 420 3.36 22.21 14.49
CA GLY A 420 4.01 23.40 15.03
C GLY A 420 5.45 23.52 14.52
N VAL A 421 5.60 23.95 13.27
CA VAL A 421 6.91 24.15 12.63
C VAL A 421 7.56 25.39 13.24
N SER A 422 8.57 25.18 14.10
CA SER A 422 9.38 26.26 14.67
C SER A 422 10.23 26.95 13.60
N PRO A 423 10.05 28.26 13.34
CA PRO A 423 10.85 28.99 12.36
C PRO A 423 12.34 28.92 12.69
N GLY A 424 13.19 28.71 11.68
CA GLY A 424 14.65 28.76 11.81
C GLY A 424 15.31 27.52 12.46
N LEU A 425 14.57 26.43 12.69
CA LEU A 425 15.12 25.12 13.03
C LEU A 425 15.02 24.18 11.83
N ALA A 426 15.83 23.11 11.83
CA ALA A 426 15.65 22.02 10.88
C ALA A 426 14.53 21.10 11.40
N HIS A 427 13.89 20.35 10.52
CA HIS A 427 12.81 19.44 10.88
C HIS A 427 13.06 18.07 10.28
N VAL A 428 12.83 17.03 11.09
CA VAL A 428 12.76 15.65 10.62
C VAL A 428 11.30 15.27 10.54
N VAL A 429 10.85 14.95 9.33
CA VAL A 429 9.52 14.43 9.04
C VAL A 429 9.64 12.92 8.92
N LEU A 430 8.85 12.17 9.67
CA LEU A 430 8.92 10.72 9.75
C LEU A 430 7.54 10.11 9.57
N ASN A 431 7.43 9.11 8.71
CA ASN A 431 6.22 8.31 8.53
C ASN A 431 6.56 6.86 8.85
N LEU A 432 5.75 6.23 9.71
CA LEU A 432 5.92 4.82 10.00
C LEU A 432 5.48 3.98 8.79
N GLY A 433 6.31 3.02 8.38
CA GLY A 433 6.08 2.16 7.23
C GLY A 433 6.60 2.74 5.91
N SER A 434 6.23 2.04 4.82
CA SER A 434 6.60 2.43 3.46
C SER A 434 5.54 3.32 2.83
N LEU A 435 5.96 4.46 2.29
CA LEU A 435 5.13 5.36 1.49
C LEU A 435 5.06 4.97 0.00
N GLN A 436 5.81 3.94 -0.41
CA GLN A 436 5.82 3.47 -1.80
C GLN A 436 5.08 2.14 -1.96
N GLU A 437 4.33 1.99 -3.04
CA GLU A 437 3.73 0.72 -3.41
C GLU A 437 4.76 -0.19 -4.10
N ARG A 438 5.04 -1.35 -3.48
CA ARG A 438 5.88 -2.41 -4.05
C ARG A 438 5.01 -3.60 -4.44
N LYS A 439 5.16 -4.09 -5.69
CA LYS A 439 4.43 -5.26 -6.22
C LYS A 439 4.80 -6.60 -5.54
N GLN A 440 5.87 -6.63 -4.74
CA GLN A 440 6.37 -7.84 -4.07
C GLN A 440 6.56 -7.54 -2.58
N SER A 441 5.71 -8.16 -1.76
CA SER A 441 5.59 -8.10 -0.29
C SER A 441 5.04 -6.81 0.33
N LYS A 442 3.97 -6.96 1.14
CA LYS A 442 3.57 -5.96 2.13
C LYS A 442 4.63 -5.99 3.23
N SER A 443 5.60 -5.08 3.20
CA SER A 443 6.51 -4.90 4.32
C SER A 443 5.70 -4.38 5.51
N SER A 444 5.64 -5.14 6.60
CA SER A 444 4.98 -4.70 7.83
C SER A 444 5.75 -3.51 8.41
N THR A 445 5.03 -2.45 8.80
CA THR A 445 5.60 -1.26 9.44
C THR A 445 6.43 -1.61 10.67
N LEU A 446 5.97 -2.60 11.43
CA LEU A 446 6.65 -3.15 12.60
C LEU A 446 6.51 -4.67 12.57
N ASP A 447 7.62 -5.35 12.32
CA ASP A 447 7.69 -6.81 12.36
C ASP A 447 8.13 -7.26 13.76
N LEU A 448 7.15 -7.61 14.60
CA LEU A 448 7.37 -8.21 15.92
C LEU A 448 6.85 -9.66 15.92
N PRO A 449 7.60 -10.64 16.44
CA PRO A 449 7.14 -12.03 16.57
C PRO A 449 5.80 -12.13 17.29
N GLY A 450 4.90 -12.97 16.75
CA GLY A 450 3.44 -13.01 16.94
C GLY A 450 2.85 -13.28 18.33
N THR A 451 3.53 -12.89 19.41
CA THR A 451 2.97 -12.85 20.78
C THR A 451 3.21 -11.52 21.50
N LEU A 452 4.00 -10.60 20.94
CA LEU A 452 4.28 -9.27 21.51
C LEU A 452 3.35 -8.16 20.98
N GLY A 453 2.43 -8.48 20.07
CA GLY A 453 1.66 -7.45 19.35
C GLY A 453 0.65 -6.68 20.21
N HIS A 454 0.05 -7.27 21.24
CA HIS A 454 -1.06 -6.64 21.96
C HIS A 454 -0.63 -6.07 23.31
N GLY A 455 -0.86 -4.77 23.52
CA GLY A 455 -0.64 -4.09 24.81
C GLY A 455 0.76 -3.51 25.01
N LEU A 456 1.57 -3.45 23.96
CA LEU A 456 2.84 -2.73 23.94
C LEU A 456 2.68 -1.29 23.43
N MET A 457 3.61 -0.45 23.85
CA MET A 457 3.67 0.95 23.46
C MET A 457 5.00 1.24 22.77
N LEU A 458 4.94 1.82 21.58
CA LEU A 458 6.07 2.33 20.83
C LEU A 458 6.21 3.83 21.12
N SER A 459 7.31 4.22 21.75
CA SER A 459 7.70 5.62 21.98
C SER A 459 8.79 6.02 20.98
N ILE A 460 8.58 7.13 20.28
CA ILE A 460 9.46 7.62 19.22
C ILE A 460 9.96 9.01 19.62
N SER A 461 11.28 9.18 19.69
CA SER A 461 11.92 10.45 20.06
C SER A 461 13.15 10.73 19.21
N THR A 462 13.71 11.92 19.36
CA THR A 462 15.02 12.26 18.78
C THR A 462 16.08 12.30 19.85
N SER A 463 17.37 12.21 19.47
CA SER A 463 18.50 12.37 20.40
C SER A 463 18.58 13.75 21.05
N GLU A 464 17.97 14.77 20.44
CA GLU A 464 18.05 16.17 20.88
C GLU A 464 16.80 16.65 21.64
N SER A 465 15.69 15.91 21.57
CA SER A 465 14.41 16.31 22.19
C SER A 465 13.93 15.24 23.18
N PRO A 466 13.61 15.61 24.43
CA PRO A 466 13.01 14.69 25.39
C PRO A 466 11.53 14.38 25.08
N ALA A 467 10.89 15.15 24.18
CA ALA A 467 9.52 14.89 23.79
C ALA A 467 9.44 13.63 22.93
N SER A 468 8.67 12.64 23.39
CA SER A 468 8.41 11.41 22.66
C SER A 468 6.95 11.32 22.22
N ILE A 469 6.72 10.69 21.08
CA ILE A 469 5.39 10.41 20.55
C ILE A 469 5.11 8.93 20.74
N GLU A 470 4.00 8.61 21.39
CA GLU A 470 3.62 7.24 21.73
C GLU A 470 2.56 6.69 20.75
N ARG A 471 2.70 5.41 20.39
CA ARG A 471 1.77 4.64 19.56
C ARG A 471 1.51 3.27 20.18
N MET A 472 0.26 2.84 20.15
CA MET A 472 -0.11 1.49 20.60
C MET A 472 0.22 0.46 19.52
N VAL A 473 0.74 -0.70 19.92
CA VAL A 473 0.96 -1.85 19.05
C VAL A 473 -0.26 -2.79 19.16
N PRO A 474 -0.75 -3.40 18.05
CA PRO A 474 -0.22 -3.33 16.68
C PRO A 474 -0.52 -2.00 15.99
N LEU A 475 0.41 -1.56 15.14
CA LEU A 475 0.21 -0.39 14.28
C LEU A 475 -0.74 -0.79 13.16
N PHE A 476 -1.79 0.00 12.92
CA PHE A 476 -2.74 -0.24 11.82
C PHE A 476 -2.20 0.34 10.50
N ASP A 477 -2.41 -0.38 9.40
CA ASP A 477 -1.66 -0.33 8.13
C ASP A 477 -1.90 0.89 7.19
N ASP A 478 -2.28 2.08 7.70
CA ASP A 478 -2.32 3.29 6.86
C ASP A 478 -1.14 4.23 7.18
N PRO A 479 0.04 4.02 6.56
CA PRO A 479 1.27 4.76 6.87
C PRO A 479 1.20 6.24 6.45
N VAL A 480 0.19 6.63 5.67
CA VAL A 480 0.11 7.99 5.11
C VAL A 480 -0.30 9.00 6.17
N ASP A 481 -1.23 8.63 7.05
CA ASP A 481 -1.83 9.55 8.02
C ASP A 481 -1.02 9.64 9.34
N ASP A 482 -0.03 8.76 9.58
CA ASP A 482 0.82 8.78 10.78
C ASP A 482 2.17 9.48 10.56
N THR A 483 2.12 10.76 10.18
CA THR A 483 3.32 11.60 10.06
C THR A 483 3.69 12.24 11.41
N LEU A 484 4.94 12.10 11.78
CA LEU A 484 5.58 12.69 12.95
C LEU A 484 6.57 13.77 12.50
N VAL A 485 6.62 14.89 13.21
CA VAL A 485 7.53 16.00 12.90
C VAL A 485 8.31 16.37 14.15
N PHE A 486 9.63 16.33 14.05
CA PHE A 486 10.54 16.68 15.13
C PHE A 486 11.40 17.88 14.74
N ALA A 487 11.47 18.91 15.58
CA ALA A 487 12.42 20.00 15.42
C ALA A 487 13.81 19.58 15.91
N VAL A 488 14.84 19.88 15.12
CA VAL A 488 16.21 19.45 15.34
C VAL A 488 17.16 20.64 15.13
N LYS A 489 18.15 20.77 16.02
CA LYS A 489 19.18 21.81 15.94
C LYS A 489 20.32 21.38 15.02
N HIS A 490 20.83 20.16 15.17
CA HIS A 490 21.94 19.63 14.39
C HIS A 490 21.49 18.38 13.61
N PRO A 491 20.88 18.57 12.43
CA PRO A 491 20.27 17.46 11.70
C PRO A 491 21.30 16.36 11.34
N ALA A 492 22.57 16.73 11.10
CA ALA A 492 23.68 15.81 10.82
C ALA A 492 23.98 14.81 11.95
N GLU A 493 23.74 15.19 13.20
CA GLU A 493 24.05 14.39 14.40
C GLU A 493 22.80 13.75 15.02
N ALA A 494 21.62 14.12 14.51
CA ALA A 494 20.36 13.66 15.06
C ALA A 494 20.11 12.18 14.76
N ALA A 495 19.72 11.47 15.81
CA ALA A 495 19.27 10.09 15.73
C ALA A 495 17.80 10.00 16.12
N ILE A 496 17.08 9.10 15.47
CA ILE A 496 15.72 8.72 15.88
C ILE A 496 15.81 7.48 16.76
N ILE A 497 15.12 7.53 17.89
CA ILE A 497 15.12 6.48 18.90
C ILE A 497 13.71 5.89 18.97
N PHE A 498 13.60 4.59 18.80
CA PHE A 498 12.37 3.80 18.89
C PHE A 498 12.44 2.94 20.13
N ASN A 499 11.58 3.19 21.12
CA ASN A 499 11.53 2.43 22.37
C ASN A 499 10.22 1.64 22.45
N ILE A 500 10.30 0.35 22.77
CA ILE A 500 9.13 -0.50 23.05
C ILE A 500 9.03 -0.71 24.56
N SER A 501 7.88 -0.40 25.15
CA SER A 501 7.61 -0.60 26.59
C SER A 501 6.32 -1.38 26.84
N LYS A 502 6.23 -2.04 28.00
CA LYS A 502 5.00 -2.70 28.49
C LYS A 502 4.19 -1.74 29.35
N ARG A 503 2.90 -1.54 29.05
CA ARG A 503 2.05 -0.61 29.80
C ARG A 503 1.77 -1.13 31.23
N SER A 504 2.04 -0.29 32.24
CA SER A 504 1.59 -0.47 33.63
C SER A 504 0.16 0.07 33.82
N ALA A 505 -0.60 -0.49 34.77
CA ALA A 505 -1.95 -0.02 35.09
C ALA A 505 -1.97 1.30 35.89
N GLU A 506 -0.82 1.75 36.40
CA GLU A 506 -0.66 2.98 37.17
C GLU A 506 -0.20 4.14 36.25
N ARG A 507 -0.83 5.31 36.36
CA ARG A 507 -0.69 6.42 35.40
C ARG A 507 0.66 7.16 35.42
N ASP A 508 1.52 6.89 36.41
CA ASP A 508 2.68 7.72 36.70
C ASP A 508 4.04 6.99 36.59
N ASP A 509 4.09 5.75 36.08
CA ASP A 509 5.36 5.04 35.86
C ASP A 509 5.54 4.71 34.38
N HIS A 510 6.63 5.20 33.78
CA HIS A 510 7.00 4.88 32.40
C HIS A 510 7.18 3.37 32.32
N GLY A 511 6.27 2.70 31.59
CA GLY A 511 6.23 1.24 31.49
C GLY A 511 7.61 0.61 31.22
N ALA A 512 7.84 -0.61 31.73
CA ALA A 512 9.14 -1.26 31.65
C ALA A 512 9.63 -1.37 30.19
N LEU A 513 10.79 -0.74 29.90
CA LEU A 513 11.44 -0.75 28.59
C LEU A 513 11.87 -2.18 28.20
N ILE A 514 11.36 -2.66 27.07
CA ILE A 514 11.61 -3.99 26.51
C ILE A 514 12.77 -3.96 25.52
N GLY A 515 12.82 -2.94 24.66
CA GLY A 515 13.87 -2.81 23.67
C GLY A 515 13.91 -1.47 22.95
N THR A 516 15.04 -1.22 22.29
CA THR A 516 15.35 0.04 21.65
C THR A 516 15.96 -0.19 20.26
N GLY A 517 15.52 0.60 19.28
CA GLY A 517 16.16 0.76 17.97
C GLY A 517 16.62 2.20 17.78
N VAL A 518 17.77 2.40 17.14
CA VAL A 518 18.33 3.75 16.89
C VAL A 518 18.69 3.90 15.42
N ALA A 519 18.25 4.98 14.80
CA ALA A 519 18.51 5.31 13.40
C ALA A 519 19.32 6.61 13.28
N PHE A 520 20.49 6.55 12.64
CA PHE A 520 21.24 7.75 12.24
C PHE A 520 20.85 8.14 10.82
N LEU A 521 20.35 9.36 10.63
CA LEU A 521 19.72 9.75 9.37
C LEU A 521 20.70 10.21 8.29
N TYR A 522 21.82 10.86 8.65
CA TYR A 522 22.79 11.39 7.68
C TYR A 522 23.83 10.37 7.20
N ALA A 523 24.10 9.32 7.99
CA ALA A 523 25.18 8.37 7.71
C ALA A 523 25.02 7.60 6.38
N GLN A 524 23.84 7.62 5.76
CA GLN A 524 23.58 6.99 4.46
C GLN A 524 23.71 7.95 3.27
N ASN A 525 23.57 9.27 3.48
CA ASN A 525 23.73 10.27 2.40
C ASN A 525 25.21 10.56 2.08
N THR A 526 26.13 10.24 2.99
CA THR A 526 27.57 10.54 2.87
C THR A 526 28.31 9.70 1.83
N CYS A 527 27.68 8.66 1.25
CA CYS A 527 28.34 7.75 0.30
C CYS A 527 28.31 8.20 -1.17
N LEU A 528 27.62 9.29 -1.53
CA LEU A 528 27.45 9.70 -2.94
C LEU A 528 28.35 10.88 -3.33
N SER A 529 28.05 12.09 -2.86
CA SER A 529 28.88 13.29 -2.99
C SER A 529 28.31 14.41 -2.08
N THR A 530 28.98 15.55 -2.00
CA THR A 530 28.48 16.71 -1.22
C THR A 530 27.23 17.38 -1.82
N GLN A 531 26.93 17.14 -3.09
CA GLN A 531 25.83 17.78 -3.82
C GLN A 531 24.68 16.81 -4.16
N HIS A 532 24.92 15.49 -4.15
CA HIS A 532 23.94 14.48 -4.55
C HIS A 532 23.40 13.72 -3.35
N GLY A 533 22.09 13.48 -3.36
CA GLY A 533 21.38 12.67 -2.37
C GLY A 533 20.67 11.48 -3.01
N THR A 534 20.37 10.48 -2.20
CA THR A 534 19.55 9.33 -2.62
C THR A 534 18.07 9.72 -2.69
N LEU A 535 17.34 9.18 -3.67
CA LEU A 535 15.88 9.25 -3.71
C LEU A 535 15.21 8.25 -2.74
N LEU A 536 15.97 7.28 -2.22
CA LEU A 536 15.49 6.30 -1.24
C LEU A 536 15.39 6.94 0.15
N ARG A 537 14.15 7.10 0.62
CA ARG A 537 13.84 7.72 1.92
C ARG A 537 13.37 6.71 2.98
N GLU A 538 13.34 5.42 2.62
CA GLU A 538 12.92 4.33 3.50
C GLU A 538 14.12 3.72 4.21
N GLN A 539 14.00 3.53 5.52
CA GLN A 539 14.99 2.86 6.35
C GLN A 539 14.32 1.82 7.24
N SER A 540 15.02 0.72 7.48
CA SER A 540 14.61 -0.31 8.43
C SER A 540 15.66 -0.43 9.53
N VAL A 541 15.21 -0.42 10.78
CA VAL A 541 16.08 -0.45 11.96
C VAL A 541 15.70 -1.62 12.87
N PRO A 542 16.69 -2.42 13.32
CA PRO A 542 16.43 -3.48 14.28
C PRO A 542 16.12 -2.89 15.66
N ILE A 543 15.08 -3.42 16.31
CA ILE A 543 14.79 -3.17 17.72
C ILE A 543 15.46 -4.25 18.55
N LEU A 544 16.39 -3.86 19.42
CA LEU A 544 17.17 -4.78 20.25
C LEU A 544 16.62 -4.82 21.67
N CYS A 545 16.53 -6.02 22.25
CA CYS A 545 16.11 -6.23 23.63
C CYS A 545 17.09 -5.57 24.61
N LYS A 546 16.56 -4.82 25.58
CA LYS A 546 17.36 -4.05 26.55
C LYS A 546 18.39 -4.92 27.29
N ASP A 547 17.97 -6.09 27.77
CA ASP A 547 18.80 -6.91 28.66
C ASP A 547 19.68 -7.91 27.90
N THR A 548 19.24 -8.34 26.72
CA THR A 548 19.88 -9.45 25.98
C THR A 548 20.53 -9.02 24.67
N LEU A 549 20.28 -7.79 24.21
CA LEU A 549 20.64 -7.28 22.87
C LEU A 549 20.15 -8.16 21.71
N ARG A 550 19.23 -9.10 21.96
CA ARG A 550 18.62 -9.94 20.93
C ARG A 550 17.67 -9.10 20.08
N LEU A 551 17.65 -9.33 18.77
CA LEU A 551 16.66 -8.76 17.86
C LEU A 551 15.24 -9.13 18.32
N LEU A 552 14.44 -8.12 18.64
CA LEU A 552 13.01 -8.24 18.94
C LEU A 552 12.17 -8.14 17.68
N GLY A 553 12.63 -7.38 16.70
CA GLY A 553 11.87 -7.08 15.49
C GLY A 553 12.53 -5.99 14.68
N THR A 554 11.93 -5.65 13.55
CA THR A 554 12.40 -4.55 12.69
C THR A 554 11.29 -3.54 12.54
N ILE A 555 11.64 -2.26 12.65
CA ILE A 555 10.74 -1.15 12.33
C ILE A 555 11.18 -0.54 11.00
N THR A 556 10.24 -0.42 10.07
CA THR A 556 10.43 0.26 8.79
C THR A 556 9.76 1.61 8.86
N PHE A 557 10.44 2.66 8.42
CA PHE A 557 9.91 4.01 8.37
C PHE A 557 10.49 4.77 7.18
N SER A 558 9.78 5.80 6.74
CA SER A 558 10.23 6.75 5.73
C SER A 558 10.55 8.09 6.40
N PHE A 559 11.59 8.79 5.95
CA PHE A 559 11.97 10.07 6.56
C PHE A 559 12.39 11.13 5.54
N LEU A 560 12.21 12.39 5.91
CA LEU A 560 12.64 13.56 5.17
C LEU A 560 13.25 14.57 6.14
N ILE A 561 14.45 15.04 5.80
CA ILE A 561 15.13 16.09 6.56
C ILE A 561 14.96 17.41 5.81
N VAL A 562 14.30 18.35 6.47
CA VAL A 562 14.12 19.70 5.97
C VAL A 562 15.11 20.59 6.71
N GLU A 563 16.16 21.00 6.01
CA GLU A 563 17.17 21.88 6.57
C GLU A 563 16.66 23.32 6.67
N ARG A 564 17.34 24.11 7.49
CA ARG A 564 17.02 25.53 7.67
C ARG A 564 17.26 26.27 6.37
N TYR A 565 16.25 26.97 5.89
CA TYR A 565 16.39 27.88 4.75
C TYR A 565 16.66 29.30 5.24
N TYR A 566 17.80 29.85 4.82
CA TYR A 566 18.16 31.24 5.10
C TYR A 566 17.61 32.11 3.97
N GLN A 567 16.38 32.59 4.13
CA GLN A 567 15.74 33.47 3.15
C GLN A 567 16.67 34.64 2.78
N LEU A 568 17.05 34.73 1.50
CA LEU A 568 17.27 36.02 0.87
C LEU A 568 15.95 36.79 0.93
N GLN A 569 15.97 38.06 1.35
CA GLN A 569 14.77 38.88 1.54
C GLN A 569 13.84 38.78 0.32
N CYS A 570 12.79 37.97 0.41
CA CYS A 570 11.80 37.88 -0.65
C CYS A 570 10.98 39.17 -0.63
N PRO A 571 10.79 39.85 -1.77
CA PRO A 571 9.75 40.87 -1.88
C PRO A 571 8.44 40.26 -1.38
N SER A 572 7.67 40.98 -0.57
CA SER A 572 6.42 40.45 -0.02
C SER A 572 5.44 40.16 -1.17
N PRO A 573 5.14 38.90 -1.52
CA PRO A 573 4.16 38.65 -2.55
C PRO A 573 2.80 38.93 -1.93
N SER A 574 1.97 39.70 -2.63
CA SER A 574 0.60 39.90 -2.22
C SER A 574 -0.08 38.53 -2.19
N VAL A 575 -0.56 38.09 -1.02
CA VAL A 575 -1.25 36.80 -0.77
C VAL A 575 -2.62 36.72 -1.50
N THR A 576 -2.76 37.43 -2.62
CA THR A 576 -3.97 37.70 -3.38
C THR A 576 -3.91 37.20 -4.83
N CYS A 577 -2.97 36.32 -5.21
CA CYS A 577 -2.92 35.81 -6.59
C CYS A 577 -4.10 34.89 -6.96
N LEU A 578 -4.61 34.10 -6.01
CA LEU A 578 -5.66 33.10 -6.28
C LEU A 578 -6.97 33.36 -5.50
N GLY A 579 -6.95 34.13 -4.42
CA GLY A 579 -8.10 34.30 -3.52
C GLY A 579 -9.04 35.47 -3.82
N ALA A 580 -8.68 36.38 -4.73
CA ALA A 580 -9.38 37.66 -4.91
C ALA A 580 -10.23 37.77 -6.19
N ARG A 581 -10.28 36.75 -7.04
CA ARG A 581 -11.06 36.78 -8.28
C ARG A 581 -11.96 35.56 -8.37
N GLY A 582 -13.28 35.77 -8.37
CA GLY A 582 -14.28 34.71 -8.58
C GLY A 582 -14.30 34.12 -10.00
N SER A 583 -13.19 34.22 -10.74
CA SER A 583 -13.01 33.77 -12.12
C SER A 583 -11.97 32.64 -12.18
N VAL A 584 -12.28 31.59 -12.93
CA VAL A 584 -11.40 30.45 -13.22
C VAL A 584 -10.08 30.95 -13.84
N GLN A 585 -8.95 30.48 -13.30
CA GLN A 585 -7.62 30.80 -13.83
C GLN A 585 -7.24 29.82 -14.95
N LEU A 586 -6.90 30.35 -16.13
CA LEU A 586 -6.44 29.55 -17.26
C LEU A 586 -4.91 29.53 -17.27
N VAL A 587 -4.34 28.33 -17.17
CA VAL A 587 -2.90 28.09 -17.21
C VAL A 587 -2.52 27.47 -18.55
N GLY A 588 -1.60 28.09 -19.26
CA GLY A 588 -1.01 27.50 -20.48
C GLY A 588 -0.01 26.41 -20.12
N HIS A 589 -0.33 25.16 -20.46
CA HIS A 589 0.55 24.00 -20.23
C HIS A 589 1.87 24.19 -20.99
N ARG A 590 3.00 24.23 -20.27
CA ARG A 590 4.34 24.51 -20.84
C ARG A 590 4.40 25.80 -21.67
N GLY A 591 3.54 26.76 -21.36
CA GLY A 591 3.23 27.91 -22.20
C GLY A 591 2.14 27.60 -23.24
N PHE A 592 2.46 27.76 -24.51
CA PHE A 592 1.65 27.42 -25.69
C PHE A 592 2.14 26.12 -26.36
N GLY A 593 3.02 25.38 -25.70
CA GLY A 593 3.61 24.14 -26.21
C GLY A 593 2.56 23.04 -26.27
N GLN A 594 2.08 22.72 -27.46
CA GLN A 594 1.36 21.47 -27.73
C GLN A 594 2.41 20.44 -28.13
N ASN A 595 2.29 19.19 -27.64
CA ASN A 595 3.17 18.08 -28.01
C ASN A 595 2.37 17.00 -28.75
N SER A 596 1.72 17.42 -29.83
CA SER A 596 0.89 16.55 -30.64
C SER A 596 1.61 16.17 -31.94
N ARG A 597 1.42 14.93 -32.39
CA ARG A 597 1.78 14.49 -33.74
C ARG A 597 0.83 15.01 -34.81
N GLU A 598 -0.25 15.68 -34.42
CA GLU A 598 -1.19 16.29 -35.34
C GLU A 598 -0.55 17.47 -36.08
N ARG A 599 -0.97 17.72 -37.33
CA ARG A 599 -0.37 18.72 -38.22
C ARG A 599 -0.85 20.15 -37.91
N PHE A 600 -0.63 20.61 -36.68
CA PHE A 600 -0.83 22.00 -36.29
C PHE A 600 0.51 22.71 -36.13
N LEU A 601 0.51 24.03 -36.30
CA LEU A 601 1.68 24.84 -35.99
C LEU A 601 1.88 24.84 -34.47
N GLN A 602 3.00 24.30 -34.01
CA GLN A 602 3.30 24.14 -32.58
C GLN A 602 4.60 24.90 -32.26
N LEU A 603 4.59 25.62 -31.14
CA LEU A 603 5.79 26.26 -30.60
C LEU A 603 6.50 25.28 -29.67
N GLY A 604 7.82 25.41 -29.56
CA GLY A 604 8.59 24.65 -28.59
C GLY A 604 8.11 24.92 -27.16
N GLU A 605 7.84 23.86 -26.41
CA GLU A 605 7.50 23.91 -24.99
C GLU A 605 8.61 24.56 -24.15
N ASN A 606 8.22 25.19 -23.04
CA ASN A 606 9.16 25.77 -22.07
C ASN A 606 10.11 26.86 -22.63
N THR A 607 9.69 27.57 -23.68
CA THR A 607 10.42 28.70 -24.30
C THR A 607 9.76 30.05 -23.97
N ILE A 608 10.52 31.14 -24.05
CA ILE A 608 10.03 32.50 -23.79
C ILE A 608 8.88 32.88 -24.75
N GLU A 609 9.01 32.46 -26.00
CA GLU A 609 8.07 32.68 -27.11
C GLU A 609 6.76 31.93 -26.85
N SER A 610 6.86 30.69 -26.36
CA SER A 610 5.71 29.88 -25.95
C SER A 610 4.94 30.57 -24.80
N PHE A 611 5.64 31.08 -23.79
CA PHE A 611 5.02 31.80 -22.68
C PHE A 611 4.33 33.10 -23.14
N THR A 612 5.01 33.89 -23.96
CA THR A 612 4.48 35.15 -24.49
C THR A 612 3.26 34.91 -25.39
N THR A 613 3.25 33.81 -26.14
CA THR A 613 2.12 33.42 -27.00
C THR A 613 0.92 32.98 -26.19
N ALA A 614 1.11 32.17 -25.13
CA ALA A 614 0.03 31.77 -24.24
C ALA A 614 -0.65 32.99 -23.58
N ARG A 615 0.15 33.97 -23.14
CA ARG A 615 -0.35 35.26 -22.64
C ARG A 615 -1.23 35.96 -23.67
N ASN A 616 -0.74 36.10 -24.90
CA ASN A 616 -1.48 36.77 -25.97
C ASN A 616 -2.80 36.05 -26.33
N GLN A 617 -2.89 34.74 -26.05
CA GLN A 617 -4.09 33.93 -26.24
C GLN A 617 -5.04 33.93 -25.03
N GLY A 618 -4.70 34.67 -23.97
CA GLY A 618 -5.57 34.90 -22.81
C GLY A 618 -5.37 33.95 -21.63
N ALA A 619 -4.20 33.31 -21.52
CA ALA A 619 -3.80 32.65 -20.28
C ALA A 619 -3.48 33.68 -19.19
N THR A 620 -3.84 33.38 -17.94
CA THR A 620 -3.48 34.19 -16.76
C THR A 620 -2.18 33.72 -16.11
N PHE A 621 -1.87 32.43 -16.27
CA PHE A 621 -0.60 31.83 -15.86
C PHE A 621 -0.01 30.98 -16.98
N VAL A 622 1.29 30.73 -16.94
CA VAL A 622 1.96 29.68 -17.71
C VAL A 622 2.59 28.68 -16.77
N GLU A 623 2.42 27.40 -17.08
CA GLU A 623 3.11 26.33 -16.36
C GLU A 623 4.54 26.19 -16.89
N VAL A 624 5.51 26.15 -15.98
CA VAL A 624 6.93 26.01 -16.28
C VAL A 624 7.55 24.90 -15.44
N TYR A 625 8.44 24.11 -16.03
CA TYR A 625 9.07 22.95 -15.39
C TYR A 625 10.50 23.28 -14.97
N VAL A 626 10.73 23.43 -13.67
CA VAL A 626 12.05 23.85 -13.15
C VAL A 626 12.87 22.64 -12.73
N GLN A 627 14.06 22.51 -13.32
CA GLN A 627 15.09 21.53 -12.95
C GLN A 627 16.43 22.22 -12.68
N LEU A 628 17.40 21.51 -12.10
CA LEU A 628 18.76 22.00 -11.89
C LEU A 628 19.77 21.21 -12.72
N THR A 629 20.70 21.94 -13.34
CA THR A 629 21.92 21.40 -13.93
C THR A 629 22.95 21.04 -12.86
N ARG A 630 24.01 20.33 -13.26
CA ARG A 630 25.13 19.91 -12.38
C ARG A 630 25.81 21.08 -11.66
N ASP A 631 25.88 22.23 -12.33
CA ASP A 631 26.42 23.49 -11.82
C ASP A 631 25.39 24.34 -11.04
N LEU A 632 24.27 23.73 -10.64
CA LEU A 632 23.20 24.32 -9.83
C LEU A 632 22.54 25.54 -10.48
N VAL A 633 22.36 25.50 -11.81
CA VAL A 633 21.62 26.53 -12.54
C VAL A 633 20.19 26.05 -12.78
N PRO A 634 19.16 26.80 -12.35
CA PRO A 634 17.78 26.44 -12.66
C PRO A 634 17.45 26.65 -14.14
N VAL A 635 17.04 25.56 -14.79
CA VAL A 635 16.66 25.50 -16.21
C VAL A 635 15.20 25.10 -16.38
N LEU A 636 14.59 25.52 -17.47
CA LEU A 636 13.21 25.19 -17.81
C LEU A 636 13.16 23.99 -18.77
N PHE A 637 12.83 22.81 -18.24
CA PHE A 637 12.84 21.58 -19.01
C PHE A 637 11.94 20.51 -18.41
N HIS A 638 11.14 19.84 -19.24
CA HIS A 638 10.18 18.84 -18.77
C HIS A 638 10.81 17.47 -18.50
N ASP A 639 11.69 16.95 -19.34
CA ASP A 639 12.12 15.55 -19.21
C ASP A 639 13.29 15.38 -18.22
N TYR A 640 13.38 14.23 -17.54
CA TYR A 640 14.48 14.00 -16.58
C TYR A 640 15.82 13.72 -17.26
N SER A 641 15.81 13.37 -18.54
CA SER A 641 16.98 13.10 -19.38
C SER A 641 17.06 14.02 -20.60
N LEU A 642 18.26 14.49 -20.92
CA LEU A 642 18.56 15.31 -22.09
C LEU A 642 18.80 14.46 -23.33
N SER A 643 17.74 13.85 -23.85
CA SER A 643 17.81 12.98 -25.03
C SER A 643 18.25 13.71 -26.31
N GLU A 644 18.09 15.04 -26.37
CA GLU A 644 18.51 15.92 -27.48
C GLU A 644 20.02 15.86 -27.76
N SER A 645 20.80 15.46 -26.76
CA SER A 645 22.24 15.17 -26.91
C SER A 645 22.52 13.91 -27.74
N GLY A 646 21.53 13.05 -27.96
CA GLY A 646 21.68 11.72 -28.54
C GLY A 646 21.92 10.60 -27.54
N THR A 647 22.04 10.95 -26.25
CA THR A 647 22.19 10.00 -25.14
C THR A 647 21.24 10.41 -24.02
N ASP A 648 20.74 9.45 -23.25
CA ASP A 648 19.90 9.74 -22.08
C ASP A 648 20.76 10.12 -20.87
N VAL A 649 21.20 11.39 -20.83
CA VAL A 649 21.97 11.93 -19.70
C VAL A 649 21.02 12.64 -18.74
N PRO A 650 21.03 12.34 -17.44
CA PRO A 650 20.20 13.04 -16.46
C PRO A 650 20.49 14.54 -16.41
N ILE A 651 19.46 15.38 -16.30
CA ILE A 651 19.66 16.85 -16.30
C ILE A 651 20.62 17.31 -15.18
N HIS A 652 20.56 16.66 -14.02
CA HIS A 652 21.44 16.98 -12.89
C HIS A 652 22.92 16.59 -13.09
N ASP A 653 23.26 15.83 -14.15
CA ASP A 653 24.64 15.47 -14.51
C ASP A 653 25.22 16.35 -15.64
N VAL A 654 24.38 17.19 -16.27
CA VAL A 654 24.73 18.06 -17.40
C VAL A 654 25.02 19.46 -16.89
N THR A 655 26.07 20.13 -17.39
CA THR A 655 26.31 21.57 -17.07
C THR A 655 25.40 22.48 -17.89
N LEU A 656 25.22 23.73 -17.46
CA LEU A 656 24.48 24.72 -18.25
C LEU A 656 25.01 24.83 -19.69
N ASP A 657 26.33 24.92 -19.87
CA ASP A 657 26.94 25.01 -21.20
C ASP A 657 26.59 23.81 -22.10
N GLN A 658 26.60 22.60 -21.55
CA GLN A 658 26.24 21.39 -22.28
C GLN A 658 24.74 21.36 -22.61
N PHE A 659 23.90 21.78 -21.67
CA PHE A 659 22.45 21.90 -21.84
C PHE A 659 22.09 22.89 -22.96
N MET A 660 22.67 24.09 -22.92
CA MET A 660 22.48 25.12 -23.95
C MET A 660 23.08 24.70 -25.30
N HIS A 661 24.19 23.96 -25.29
CA HIS A 661 24.78 23.43 -26.52
C HIS A 661 23.84 22.44 -27.22
N ALA A 662 23.17 21.55 -26.49
CA ALA A 662 22.19 20.63 -27.06
C ALA A 662 21.05 21.38 -27.80
N SER A 663 20.59 22.50 -27.24
CA SER A 663 19.62 23.38 -27.88
C SER A 663 20.17 24.02 -29.17
N SER A 664 21.42 24.50 -29.13
CA SER A 664 22.06 25.19 -30.25
C SER A 664 22.24 24.30 -31.50
N ILE A 665 22.46 22.99 -31.31
CA ILE A 665 22.62 22.03 -32.40
C ILE A 665 21.31 21.89 -33.20
N GLN A 666 20.17 22.08 -32.55
CA GLN A 666 18.87 22.01 -33.21
C GLN A 666 18.52 23.32 -33.95
N SER A 667 19.15 24.45 -33.57
CA SER A 667 18.86 25.78 -34.12
C SER A 667 19.12 25.89 -35.64
N SER A 668 18.37 26.78 -36.30
CA SER A 668 18.47 26.99 -37.76
C SER A 668 19.82 27.54 -38.25
N GLN A 669 20.70 27.99 -37.34
CA GLN A 669 22.03 28.54 -37.61
C GLN A 669 23.19 27.63 -37.20
N GLY A 670 22.91 26.49 -36.54
CA GLY A 670 23.95 25.53 -36.16
C GLY A 670 24.55 24.85 -37.40
N ASN A 671 25.87 24.98 -37.61
CA ASN A 671 26.59 24.07 -38.50
C ASN A 671 26.59 22.68 -37.84
N PRO A 672 26.25 21.59 -38.55
CA PRO A 672 26.46 20.26 -38.03
C PRO A 672 27.97 20.08 -37.77
N PRO A 673 28.38 19.42 -36.68
CA PRO A 673 29.78 19.06 -36.49
C PRO A 673 30.10 18.02 -37.56
N SER A 674 30.65 18.47 -38.69
CA SER A 674 31.27 17.62 -39.68
C SER A 674 32.38 16.84 -38.97
N LEU A 675 32.18 15.52 -38.88
CA LEU A 675 33.19 14.54 -38.55
C LEU A 675 34.49 14.90 -39.29
N VAL A 676 35.56 15.07 -38.50
CA VAL A 676 36.97 14.88 -38.86
C VAL A 676 37.24 14.72 -40.36
N GLU A 677 37.41 15.85 -41.07
CA GLU A 677 38.30 15.88 -42.22
C GLU A 677 39.39 16.91 -41.95
N SER A 678 40.48 16.41 -41.35
CA SER A 678 41.79 17.05 -41.43
C SER A 678 42.33 16.92 -42.86
N SER A 679 41.71 17.59 -43.81
CA SER A 679 42.35 17.89 -45.10
C SER A 679 43.18 19.15 -44.94
N LYS A 680 44.34 19.00 -44.27
CA LYS A 680 45.45 19.92 -44.47
C LYS A 680 46.05 19.61 -45.83
N ASN A 681 45.72 20.43 -46.82
CA ASN A 681 46.59 20.94 -47.87
C ASN A 681 45.68 21.56 -48.92
N TYR A 682 45.69 22.88 -49.06
CA TYR A 682 46.09 23.59 -50.28
C TYR A 682 46.16 25.09 -49.98
N THR A 683 47.16 25.69 -50.60
CA THR A 683 47.66 27.05 -50.45
C THR A 683 46.70 28.12 -50.97
N ALA A 684 46.90 29.32 -50.44
CA ALA A 684 46.37 30.61 -50.87
C ALA A 684 46.11 30.74 -52.37
N HIS A 685 44.94 31.29 -52.74
CA HIS A 685 44.82 32.54 -53.49
C HIS A 685 43.35 32.95 -53.68
N ASP A 686 43.16 34.26 -53.70
CA ASP A 686 42.07 35.05 -54.30
C ASP A 686 40.87 35.53 -53.47
N ASP A 687 40.86 36.86 -53.33
CA ASP A 687 39.76 37.77 -53.03
C ASP A 687 38.46 37.42 -53.78
N VAL A 688 37.31 37.68 -53.14
CA VAL A 688 36.17 38.44 -53.72
C VAL A 688 34.97 38.47 -52.75
N HIS A 689 34.64 39.69 -52.31
CA HIS A 689 33.34 40.26 -51.95
C HIS A 689 32.29 39.47 -51.13
N LEU A 690 32.07 40.00 -49.91
CA LEU A 690 30.77 40.27 -49.27
C LEU A 690 29.54 40.08 -50.17
N ARG A 691 28.84 38.96 -50.02
CA ARG A 691 27.40 38.84 -50.34
C ARG A 691 26.64 38.33 -49.13
N ARG A 692 25.93 39.25 -48.46
CA ARG A 692 24.77 38.92 -47.62
C ARG A 692 23.75 38.16 -48.49
N PRO A 693 23.33 36.94 -48.16
CA PRO A 693 22.16 36.34 -48.81
C PRO A 693 20.90 36.95 -48.18
N ARG A 694 20.17 37.75 -48.96
CA ARG A 694 18.77 38.10 -48.67
C ARG A 694 17.85 37.00 -49.18
N SER A 695 16.68 36.93 -48.54
CA SER A 695 15.47 36.13 -48.83
C SER A 695 15.62 34.61 -48.78
N ARG A 696 15.26 34.03 -47.62
CA ARG A 696 15.12 32.60 -47.34
C ARG A 696 13.74 32.12 -47.83
N SER A 697 13.69 31.57 -49.04
CA SER A 697 12.60 30.69 -49.47
C SER A 697 12.86 29.25 -49.03
N VAL A 698 11.80 28.47 -48.86
CA VAL A 698 11.77 27.03 -48.51
C VAL A 698 12.84 26.25 -49.28
N THR A 699 13.89 25.79 -48.59
CA THR A 699 14.92 24.89 -49.14
C THR A 699 14.92 23.56 -48.39
N THR A 700 15.15 22.46 -49.12
CA THR A 700 15.28 21.08 -48.62
C THR A 700 16.47 20.86 -47.67
N ALA A 701 17.31 21.87 -47.47
CA ALA A 701 18.42 21.84 -46.51
C ALA A 701 17.92 21.76 -45.05
N HIS A 702 16.70 22.23 -44.77
CA HIS A 702 16.10 22.12 -43.44
C HIS A 702 15.57 20.72 -43.11
N GLU A 703 15.24 19.92 -44.13
CA GLU A 703 14.81 18.52 -43.97
C GLU A 703 15.98 17.62 -43.54
N LYS A 704 17.17 17.81 -44.13
CA LYS A 704 18.38 17.06 -43.73
C LYS A 704 18.78 17.28 -42.27
N GLY A 705 18.73 18.53 -41.79
CA GLY A 705 19.05 18.85 -40.41
C GLY A 705 18.05 18.24 -39.42
N ALA A 706 16.76 18.14 -39.80
CA ALA A 706 15.75 17.45 -39.00
C ALA A 706 15.99 15.92 -38.98
N GLU A 707 16.28 15.31 -40.13
CA GLU A 707 16.61 13.88 -40.24
C GLU A 707 17.87 13.50 -39.43
N GLU A 708 18.89 14.37 -39.40
CA GLU A 708 20.11 14.14 -38.61
C GLU A 708 19.83 14.16 -37.09
N VAL A 709 19.00 15.09 -36.63
CA VAL A 709 18.59 15.20 -35.23
C VAL A 709 17.70 14.01 -34.84
N GLU A 710 16.76 13.63 -35.69
CA GLU A 710 15.93 12.43 -35.50
C GLU A 710 16.79 11.17 -35.41
N ASN A 711 17.73 10.99 -36.35
CA ASN A 711 18.62 9.82 -36.37
C ASN A 711 19.51 9.72 -35.13
N ARG A 712 19.85 10.85 -34.52
CA ARG A 712 20.61 10.89 -33.27
C ARG A 712 19.77 10.45 -32.08
N MET A 713 18.50 10.85 -32.03
CA MET A 713 17.61 10.57 -30.90
C MET A 713 16.86 9.24 -31.01
N LYS A 714 16.81 8.59 -32.18
CA LYS A 714 15.98 7.40 -32.41
C LYS A 714 16.18 6.22 -31.44
N HIS A 715 17.29 6.20 -30.71
CA HIS A 715 17.64 5.16 -29.72
C HIS A 715 17.54 5.61 -28.27
N THR A 716 17.07 6.84 -28.02
CA THR A 716 16.87 7.35 -26.65
C THR A 716 15.56 6.84 -26.06
N VAL A 717 15.49 6.80 -24.73
CA VAL A 717 14.33 6.30 -23.98
C VAL A 717 13.03 6.96 -24.44
N ASP A 718 13.02 8.30 -24.56
CA ASP A 718 11.83 9.06 -24.95
C ASP A 718 11.40 8.77 -26.39
N TYR A 719 12.35 8.68 -27.32
CA TYR A 719 12.03 8.40 -28.71
C TYR A 719 11.54 6.97 -28.90
N LEU A 720 12.15 5.99 -28.20
CA LEU A 720 11.69 4.59 -28.24
C LEU A 720 10.28 4.44 -27.64
N LYS A 721 9.94 5.24 -26.62
CA LYS A 721 8.64 5.20 -25.95
C LYS A 721 7.54 5.89 -26.75
N ASN A 722 7.79 7.11 -27.22
CA ASN A 722 6.77 7.98 -27.82
C ASN A 722 6.83 7.99 -29.35
N GLY A 723 7.96 7.58 -29.93
CA GLY A 723 8.26 7.65 -31.37
C GLY A 723 8.59 9.05 -31.88
N PHE A 724 8.62 10.05 -31.00
CA PHE A 724 9.03 11.43 -31.30
C PHE A 724 9.52 12.09 -30.01
N LYS A 725 10.23 13.22 -30.13
CA LYS A 725 10.70 14.02 -28.99
C LYS A 725 10.13 15.44 -29.10
N PRO A 726 9.42 15.96 -28.09
CA PRO A 726 9.05 17.38 -28.00
C PRO A 726 10.23 18.32 -28.27
N ASN A 727 9.96 19.53 -28.72
CA ASN A 727 10.99 20.52 -29.08
C ASN A 727 11.95 20.14 -30.20
N THR A 728 11.71 19.05 -30.91
CA THR A 728 12.58 18.64 -32.03
C THR A 728 12.35 19.50 -33.27
N ARG A 729 13.45 19.98 -33.85
CA ARG A 729 13.45 20.68 -35.14
C ARG A 729 12.82 19.80 -36.23
N GLY A 730 11.85 20.36 -36.94
CA GLY A 730 11.09 19.66 -37.99
C GLY A 730 9.63 19.50 -37.60
N ASP A 731 9.38 19.20 -36.32
CA ASP A 731 8.03 19.05 -35.76
C ASP A 731 7.52 20.36 -35.09
N PHE A 732 8.42 21.20 -34.57
CA PHE A 732 8.09 22.41 -33.82
C PHE A 732 8.83 23.67 -34.33
N ILE A 733 8.22 24.85 -34.16
CA ILE A 733 8.96 26.12 -34.21
C ILE A 733 9.80 26.19 -32.93
N GLN A 734 11.10 25.97 -33.09
CA GLN A 734 12.02 25.87 -31.98
C GLN A 734 12.60 27.24 -31.60
N ASP A 735 12.69 27.48 -30.29
CA ASP A 735 13.56 28.50 -29.70
C ASP A 735 14.65 27.85 -28.83
N THR A 736 15.63 28.64 -28.40
CA THR A 736 16.65 28.17 -27.47
C THR A 736 16.04 27.80 -26.12
N PHE A 737 16.61 26.78 -25.47
CA PHE A 737 16.24 26.45 -24.08
C PHE A 737 16.45 27.67 -23.18
N ALA A 738 15.64 27.79 -22.14
CA ALA A 738 15.65 28.93 -21.25
C ALA A 738 16.07 28.54 -19.84
N THR A 739 16.79 29.44 -19.17
CA THR A 739 16.99 29.39 -17.72
C THR A 739 15.79 30.01 -16.99
N LEU A 740 15.62 29.68 -15.71
CA LEU A 740 14.59 30.33 -14.88
C LEU A 740 14.84 31.84 -14.75
N GLU A 741 16.11 32.24 -14.63
CA GLU A 741 16.52 33.66 -14.58
C GLU A 741 16.07 34.41 -15.84
N GLU A 742 16.37 33.87 -17.03
CA GLU A 742 15.95 34.47 -18.30
C GLU A 742 14.43 34.57 -18.39
N ALA A 743 13.69 33.54 -17.97
CA ALA A 743 12.23 33.58 -18.01
C ALA A 743 11.62 34.60 -17.05
N LEU A 744 12.18 34.73 -15.84
CA LEU A 744 11.76 35.75 -14.88
C LEU A 744 12.07 37.16 -15.38
N CYS A 745 13.20 37.37 -16.06
CA CYS A 745 13.61 38.68 -16.57
C CYS A 745 12.92 39.09 -17.87
N ASN A 746 12.69 38.15 -18.80
CA ASN A 746 12.32 38.46 -20.18
C ASN A 746 10.83 38.26 -20.49
N VAL A 747 10.12 37.41 -19.74
CA VAL A 747 8.66 37.29 -19.89
C VAL A 747 7.99 38.50 -19.21
N PRO A 748 6.91 39.09 -19.76
CA PRO A 748 6.19 40.19 -19.13
C PRO A 748 5.62 39.87 -17.73
N ASP A 749 5.58 40.85 -16.82
CA ASP A 749 5.11 40.69 -15.43
C ASP A 749 3.58 40.53 -15.27
N ASP A 750 2.81 40.80 -16.32
CA ASP A 750 1.35 40.67 -16.30
C ASP A 750 0.85 39.23 -16.39
N ILE A 751 1.73 38.28 -16.74
CA ILE A 751 1.45 36.84 -16.68
C ILE A 751 2.11 36.19 -15.47
N GLY A 752 1.33 35.38 -14.75
CA GLY A 752 1.85 34.62 -13.61
C GLY A 752 2.54 33.33 -14.02
N PHE A 753 3.37 32.78 -13.13
CA PHE A 753 4.04 31.49 -13.33
C PHE A 753 3.46 30.44 -12.39
N ASP A 754 3.06 29.30 -12.92
CA ASP A 754 2.87 28.06 -12.16
C ASP A 754 4.14 27.22 -12.32
N MET A 755 5.02 27.26 -11.31
CA MET A 755 6.33 26.63 -11.36
C MET A 755 6.23 25.21 -10.79
N GLU A 756 6.19 24.22 -11.68
CA GLU A 756 6.36 22.83 -11.29
C GLU A 756 7.84 22.60 -10.94
N ILE A 757 8.11 22.40 -9.66
CA ILE A 757 9.42 21.99 -9.17
C ILE A 757 9.57 20.50 -9.47
N LYS A 758 10.31 20.20 -10.53
CA LYS A 758 10.39 18.87 -11.10
C LYS A 758 11.52 18.06 -10.48
N TYR A 759 11.20 17.42 -9.36
CA TYR A 759 12.12 16.51 -8.68
C TYR A 759 11.68 15.06 -8.89
N PRO A 760 12.56 14.14 -9.34
CA PRO A 760 12.15 12.78 -9.71
C PRO A 760 11.73 11.96 -8.50
N ARG A 761 10.62 11.23 -8.62
CA ARG A 761 10.27 10.14 -7.70
C ARG A 761 10.98 8.86 -8.15
N ILE A 762 11.12 7.89 -7.25
CA ILE A 762 11.90 6.66 -7.53
C ILE A 762 11.41 5.94 -8.78
N HIS A 763 10.09 5.77 -8.92
CA HIS A 763 9.52 5.07 -10.07
C HIS A 763 9.71 5.84 -11.38
N GLU A 764 9.65 7.18 -11.34
CA GLU A 764 9.87 8.04 -12.51
C GLU A 764 11.33 8.03 -12.95
N ALA A 765 12.28 8.08 -11.99
CA ALA A 765 13.71 7.96 -12.29
C ALA A 765 14.01 6.62 -12.99
N LEU A 766 13.48 5.51 -12.47
CA LEU A 766 13.64 4.18 -13.05
C LEU A 766 13.00 4.08 -14.45
N GLU A 767 11.82 4.68 -14.65
CA GLU A 767 11.14 4.71 -15.95
C GLU A 767 11.88 5.58 -16.98
N ALA A 768 12.57 6.64 -16.54
CA ALA A 768 13.43 7.47 -17.37
C ALA A 768 14.81 6.82 -17.64
N GLY A 769 15.11 5.64 -17.07
CA GLY A 769 16.40 4.97 -17.22
C GLY A 769 17.53 5.60 -16.40
N ILE A 770 17.20 6.39 -15.38
CA ILE A 770 18.14 7.15 -14.55
C ILE A 770 18.29 6.44 -13.19
N ALA A 771 19.50 6.48 -12.63
CA ALA A 771 19.74 5.98 -11.28
C ALA A 771 18.89 6.74 -10.24
N PRO A 772 18.45 6.12 -9.14
CA PRO A 772 17.62 6.78 -8.11
C PRO A 772 18.45 7.71 -7.21
N VAL A 773 19.20 8.61 -7.82
CA VAL A 773 20.05 9.65 -7.23
C VAL A 773 19.71 10.96 -7.93
N SER A 774 19.78 12.06 -7.19
CA SER A 774 19.64 13.41 -7.76
C SER A 774 20.42 14.40 -6.89
N ILE A 775 20.39 15.68 -7.26
CA ILE A 775 20.88 16.76 -6.37
C ILE A 775 20.13 16.66 -5.04
N ASP A 776 20.82 16.92 -3.93
CA ASP A 776 20.20 16.91 -2.61
C ASP A 776 18.96 17.81 -2.60
N ILE A 777 17.87 17.30 -2.04
CA ILE A 777 16.57 17.93 -2.13
C ILE A 777 16.53 19.32 -1.44
N ASN A 778 17.35 19.55 -0.41
CA ASN A 778 17.44 20.86 0.22
C ASN A 778 18.18 21.85 -0.68
N ILE A 779 19.35 21.46 -1.21
CA ILE A 779 20.11 22.26 -2.19
C ILE A 779 19.22 22.60 -3.39
N PHE A 780 18.45 21.61 -3.87
CA PHE A 780 17.56 21.77 -5.01
C PHE A 780 16.51 22.85 -4.79
N VAL A 781 15.77 22.77 -3.70
CA VAL A 781 14.72 23.74 -3.36
C VAL A 781 15.32 25.11 -3.04
N ASP A 782 16.41 25.16 -2.29
CA ASP A 782 17.01 26.43 -1.83
C ASP A 782 17.56 27.23 -3.01
N THR A 783 18.21 26.57 -3.96
CA THR A 783 18.73 27.23 -5.18
C THR A 783 17.60 27.85 -6.02
N ILE A 784 16.47 27.16 -6.15
CA ILE A 784 15.31 27.66 -6.89
C ILE A 784 14.66 28.82 -6.15
N LEU A 785 14.44 28.70 -4.85
CA LEU A 785 13.87 29.78 -4.03
C LEU A 785 14.77 31.03 -4.03
N ASP A 786 16.09 30.86 -3.98
CA ASP A 786 17.06 31.95 -4.09
C ASP A 786 16.99 32.66 -5.45
N THR A 787 16.82 31.90 -6.53
CA THR A 787 16.66 32.45 -7.88
C THR A 787 15.36 33.25 -7.99
N ILE A 788 14.25 32.71 -7.46
CA ILE A 788 12.97 33.41 -7.39
C ILE A 788 13.07 34.68 -6.53
N ALA A 789 13.75 34.62 -5.38
CA ALA A 789 13.93 35.77 -4.50
C ALA A 789 14.71 36.91 -5.18
N ARG A 790 15.70 36.58 -6.02
CA ARG A 790 16.53 37.55 -6.74
C ARG A 790 15.84 38.15 -7.96
N PHE A 791 15.16 37.32 -8.75
CA PHE A 791 14.67 37.72 -10.09
C PHE A 791 13.15 37.76 -10.21
N GLY A 792 12.40 37.20 -9.26
CA GLY A 792 10.93 37.07 -9.35
C GLY A 792 10.15 38.37 -9.15
N GLY A 793 10.77 39.40 -8.55
CA GLY A 793 10.16 40.72 -8.38
C GLY A 793 8.79 40.68 -7.68
N GLY A 794 7.78 41.32 -8.28
CA GLY A 794 6.40 41.32 -7.80
C GLY A 794 5.47 40.36 -8.54
N ARG A 795 6.02 39.42 -9.34
CA ARG A 795 5.23 38.53 -10.19
C ARG A 795 4.36 37.58 -9.36
N ASN A 796 3.19 37.25 -9.90
CA ASN A 796 2.35 36.19 -9.34
C ASN A 796 2.99 34.83 -9.62
N ILE A 797 3.45 34.15 -8.56
CA ILE A 797 4.08 32.83 -8.67
C ILE A 797 3.29 31.84 -7.82
N ILE A 798 3.01 30.68 -8.40
CA ILE A 798 2.49 29.48 -7.76
C ILE A 798 3.62 28.46 -7.79
N LEU A 799 3.84 27.76 -6.68
CA LEU A 799 4.79 26.65 -6.63
C LEU A 799 4.02 25.35 -6.60
N SER A 800 4.36 24.41 -7.46
CA SER A 800 3.66 23.14 -7.58
C SER A 800 4.62 21.98 -7.72
N SER A 801 4.20 20.76 -7.36
CA SER A 801 5.01 19.55 -7.58
C SER A 801 4.16 18.29 -7.48
N PHE A 802 4.52 17.26 -8.25
CA PHE A 802 4.05 15.88 -8.07
C PHE A 802 4.71 15.18 -6.88
N THR A 803 5.83 15.71 -6.39
CA THR A 803 6.64 15.07 -5.35
C THR A 803 6.23 15.61 -3.98
N PRO A 804 5.62 14.78 -3.09
CA PRO A 804 5.14 15.26 -1.81
C PRO A 804 6.24 15.85 -0.92
N GLU A 805 7.47 15.31 -0.99
CA GLU A 805 8.63 15.85 -0.26
C GLU A 805 8.91 17.30 -0.63
N ILE A 806 8.85 17.64 -1.92
CA ILE A 806 9.03 19.01 -2.39
C ILE A 806 7.92 19.90 -1.84
N CYS A 807 6.67 19.44 -1.87
CA CYS A 807 5.55 20.19 -1.29
C CYS A 807 5.77 20.47 0.21
N ILE A 808 6.31 19.51 0.96
CA ILE A 808 6.66 19.66 2.38
C ILE A 808 7.77 20.69 2.56
N LEU A 809 8.87 20.59 1.79
CA LEU A 809 9.97 21.56 1.85
C LEU A 809 9.46 22.98 1.56
N LEU A 810 8.69 23.16 0.49
CA LEU A 810 8.13 24.44 0.11
C LEU A 810 7.17 25.00 1.18
N ALA A 811 6.35 24.14 1.79
CA ALA A 811 5.44 24.56 2.86
C ALA A 811 6.18 25.00 4.13
N ILE A 812 7.34 24.42 4.43
CA ILE A 812 8.15 24.77 5.61
C ILE A 812 9.05 25.98 5.33
N LYS A 813 9.78 25.98 4.21
CA LYS A 813 10.85 26.94 3.92
C LYS A 813 10.34 28.32 3.51
N GLN A 814 9.14 28.42 2.95
CA GLN A 814 8.58 29.70 2.51
C GLN A 814 7.08 29.82 2.81
N LYS A 815 6.60 31.07 2.96
CA LYS A 815 5.17 31.41 3.17
C LYS A 815 4.67 32.48 2.18
N SER A 816 5.52 32.82 1.23
CA SER A 816 5.38 33.94 0.30
C SER A 816 4.48 33.56 -0.88
N TYR A 817 4.62 32.33 -1.37
CA TYR A 817 3.92 31.81 -2.54
C TYR A 817 3.00 30.63 -2.18
N PRO A 818 1.80 30.52 -2.77
CA PRO A 818 0.94 29.37 -2.59
C PRO A 818 1.63 28.11 -3.14
N VAL A 819 1.49 27.01 -2.39
CA VAL A 819 1.97 25.69 -2.80
C VAL A 819 0.78 24.83 -3.21
N LEU A 820 0.79 24.28 -4.42
CA LEU A 820 -0.22 23.33 -4.92
C LEU A 820 0.38 21.94 -5.06
N PHE A 821 -0.33 20.92 -4.60
CA PHE A 821 0.09 19.53 -4.79
C PHE A 821 -0.53 18.96 -6.07
N ILE A 822 0.30 18.52 -7.02
CA ILE A 822 -0.17 17.91 -8.27
C ILE A 822 -0.29 16.40 -8.05
N THR A 823 -1.38 15.78 -8.51
CA THR A 823 -1.61 14.36 -8.30
C THR A 823 -2.20 13.67 -9.52
N ASN A 824 -1.66 12.48 -9.84
CA ASN A 824 -2.24 11.55 -10.81
C ASN A 824 -3.37 10.70 -10.18
N ALA A 825 -3.85 11.02 -8.97
CA ALA A 825 -4.94 10.33 -8.32
C ALA A 825 -6.16 10.23 -9.25
N GLY A 826 -6.56 9.00 -9.57
CA GLY A 826 -7.68 8.77 -10.48
C GLY A 826 -7.35 9.01 -11.96
N LYS A 827 -6.08 9.04 -12.37
CA LYS A 827 -5.63 9.05 -13.78
C LYS A 827 -5.26 7.64 -14.26
N ARG A 828 -5.49 7.34 -15.54
CA ARG A 828 -5.01 6.11 -16.17
C ARG A 828 -3.85 6.32 -17.15
N PRO A 829 -2.97 5.31 -17.30
CA PRO A 829 -2.80 4.16 -16.39
C PRO A 829 -2.31 4.62 -15.00
N LEU A 830 -2.63 3.85 -13.94
CA LEU A 830 -2.08 4.09 -12.60
C LEU A 830 -0.56 3.84 -12.64
N SER A 831 0.20 4.89 -12.89
CA SER A 831 1.67 4.88 -12.90
C SER A 831 2.25 5.30 -11.56
N ASP A 832 1.48 6.04 -10.77
CA ASP A 832 1.91 6.59 -9.49
C ASP A 832 2.08 5.48 -8.45
N LYS A 833 3.28 5.37 -7.89
CA LYS A 833 3.59 4.42 -6.81
C LYS A 833 3.74 5.08 -5.45
N GLU A 834 3.41 6.37 -5.33
CA GLU A 834 3.44 7.11 -4.08
C GLU A 834 2.07 7.07 -3.40
N LYS A 835 2.00 6.50 -2.19
CA LYS A 835 0.72 6.32 -1.47
C LYS A 835 0.04 7.65 -1.13
N ARG A 836 0.80 8.71 -0.84
CA ARG A 836 0.27 10.06 -0.62
C ARG A 836 -0.44 10.65 -1.85
N ALA A 837 -0.14 10.13 -3.05
CA ALA A 837 -0.74 10.52 -4.31
C ALA A 837 -1.73 9.47 -4.86
N GLY A 838 -2.00 8.39 -4.12
CA GLY A 838 -2.75 7.23 -4.63
C GLY A 838 -4.25 7.49 -4.86
N SER A 839 -4.83 8.50 -4.19
CA SER A 839 -6.23 8.87 -4.36
C SER A 839 -6.49 10.34 -4.04
N LEU A 840 -7.61 10.89 -4.53
CA LEU A 840 -8.00 12.27 -4.24
C LEU A 840 -8.25 12.44 -2.73
N GLN A 841 -8.79 11.41 -2.08
CA GLN A 841 -8.97 11.39 -0.62
C GLN A 841 -7.67 11.63 0.13
N VAL A 842 -6.64 10.86 -0.22
CA VAL A 842 -5.34 10.96 0.45
C VAL A 842 -4.65 12.28 0.08
N ALA A 843 -4.72 12.71 -1.18
CA ALA A 843 -4.14 13.98 -1.63
C ALA A 843 -4.77 15.20 -0.93
N VAL A 844 -6.10 15.23 -0.76
CA VAL A 844 -6.80 16.30 -0.01
C VAL A 844 -6.35 16.31 1.45
N ARG A 845 -6.25 15.14 2.10
CA ARG A 845 -5.76 15.04 3.48
C ARG A 845 -4.34 15.56 3.61
N PHE A 846 -3.44 15.11 2.74
CA PHE A 846 -2.05 15.54 2.68
C PHE A 846 -1.94 17.06 2.51
N ALA A 847 -2.67 17.65 1.56
CA ALA A 847 -2.66 19.09 1.32
C ALA A 847 -3.11 19.89 2.55
N LYS A 848 -4.19 19.46 3.22
CA LYS A 848 -4.65 20.09 4.47
C LYS A 848 -3.64 19.95 5.60
N GLN A 849 -3.08 18.76 5.76
CA GLN A 849 -2.13 18.43 6.81
C GLN A 849 -0.87 19.30 6.75
N TRP A 850 -0.42 19.67 5.54
CA TRP A 850 0.74 20.54 5.35
C TRP A 850 0.40 22.02 5.14
N GLY A 851 -0.88 22.38 5.19
CA GLY A 851 -1.34 23.75 5.00
C GLY A 851 -1.07 24.29 3.58
N LEU A 852 -1.11 23.40 2.58
CA LEU A 852 -0.97 23.76 1.17
C LEU A 852 -2.16 24.62 0.71
N ALA A 853 -2.00 25.36 -0.37
CA ALA A 853 -3.04 26.22 -0.92
C ALA A 853 -4.13 25.42 -1.66
N GLY A 854 -3.79 24.27 -2.22
CA GLY A 854 -4.73 23.45 -2.99
C GLY A 854 -4.09 22.23 -3.64
N ILE A 855 -4.87 21.59 -4.51
CA ILE A 855 -4.44 20.43 -5.30
C ILE A 855 -4.75 20.65 -6.78
N VAL A 856 -3.91 20.10 -7.65
CA VAL A 856 -4.14 20.03 -9.11
C VAL A 856 -4.26 18.56 -9.48
N ALA A 857 -5.46 18.11 -9.84
CA ALA A 857 -5.75 16.71 -10.13
C ALA A 857 -5.91 16.45 -11.62
N ALA A 858 -5.69 15.20 -12.05
CA ALA A 858 -6.05 14.81 -13.41
C ALA A 858 -7.55 15.02 -13.62
N ALA A 859 -7.92 15.58 -14.78
CA ALA A 859 -9.31 15.94 -15.05
C ALA A 859 -10.27 14.73 -15.11
N ASP A 860 -9.78 13.50 -15.29
CA ASP A 860 -10.58 12.28 -15.48
C ASP A 860 -11.62 12.09 -14.37
N ALA A 861 -11.19 12.09 -13.11
CA ALA A 861 -12.09 11.90 -11.97
C ALA A 861 -13.04 13.09 -11.78
N LEU A 862 -12.58 14.31 -12.07
CA LEU A 862 -13.37 15.54 -11.91
C LEU A 862 -14.40 15.71 -13.01
N VAL A 863 -14.12 15.27 -14.24
CA VAL A 863 -15.08 15.26 -15.35
C VAL A 863 -16.10 14.14 -15.16
N LEU A 864 -15.65 12.96 -14.70
CA LEU A 864 -16.53 11.83 -14.42
C LEU A 864 -17.49 12.14 -13.25
N CYS A 865 -16.97 12.77 -12.19
CA CYS A 865 -17.73 13.11 -10.99
C CYS A 865 -17.51 14.59 -10.61
N PRO A 866 -18.18 15.57 -11.26
CA PRO A 866 -17.94 17.00 -11.02
C PRO A 866 -18.19 17.47 -9.58
N ARG A 867 -19.04 16.77 -8.81
CA ARG A 867 -19.29 17.08 -7.39
C ARG A 867 -18.03 16.96 -6.51
N LEU A 868 -17.01 16.22 -6.96
CA LEU A 868 -15.71 16.14 -6.28
C LEU A 868 -15.02 17.51 -6.14
N ILE A 869 -15.21 18.41 -7.12
CA ILE A 869 -14.65 19.77 -7.09
C ILE A 869 -15.21 20.53 -5.88
N GLY A 870 -16.53 20.48 -5.69
CA GLY A 870 -17.20 21.11 -4.55
C GLY A 870 -16.71 20.56 -3.21
N PHE A 871 -16.43 19.26 -3.12
CA PHE A 871 -15.86 18.63 -1.92
C PHE A 871 -14.42 19.11 -1.63
N ILE A 872 -13.54 19.15 -2.63
CA ILE A 872 -12.17 19.65 -2.45
C ILE A 872 -12.22 21.09 -1.94
N LYS A 873 -13.08 21.92 -2.53
CA LYS A 873 -13.28 23.31 -2.13
C LYS A 873 -13.89 23.47 -0.75
N SER A 874 -14.80 22.59 -0.34
CA SER A 874 -15.37 22.60 1.02
C SER A 874 -14.32 22.34 2.10
N HIS A 875 -13.14 21.84 1.73
CA HIS A 875 -11.98 21.66 2.61
C HIS A 875 -11.06 22.89 2.67
N GLY A 876 -11.43 24.01 2.03
CA GLY A 876 -10.65 25.25 2.00
C GLY A 876 -9.47 25.22 1.04
N LEU A 877 -9.48 24.27 0.09
CA LEU A 877 -8.43 24.06 -0.90
C LEU A 877 -8.85 24.61 -2.25
N ILE A 878 -7.88 25.18 -2.97
CA ILE A 878 -8.01 25.47 -4.40
C ILE A 878 -8.07 24.12 -5.14
N CYS A 879 -9.00 24.01 -6.09
CA CYS A 879 -9.12 22.83 -6.95
C CYS A 879 -8.73 23.20 -8.39
N GLY A 880 -7.60 22.66 -8.83
CA GLY A 880 -7.14 22.74 -10.22
C GLY A 880 -7.27 21.41 -10.95
N SER A 881 -7.30 21.47 -12.28
CA SER A 881 -7.22 20.29 -13.13
C SER A 881 -6.17 20.42 -14.23
N TYR A 882 -5.62 19.29 -14.68
CA TYR A 882 -4.71 19.21 -15.83
C TYR A 882 -5.03 17.99 -16.71
N ASN A 883 -4.31 17.89 -17.83
CA ASN A 883 -4.33 16.85 -18.87
C ASN A 883 -5.20 17.15 -20.10
N GLY A 884 -5.16 16.24 -21.08
CA GLY A 884 -5.78 16.42 -22.38
C GLY A 884 -7.30 16.64 -22.37
N LEU A 885 -8.02 16.20 -21.34
CA LEU A 885 -9.47 16.43 -21.24
C LEU A 885 -9.82 17.91 -21.09
N ASN A 886 -8.89 18.73 -20.57
CA ASN A 886 -9.04 20.17 -20.47
C ASN A 886 -8.93 20.90 -21.82
N ASN A 887 -8.54 20.21 -22.90
CA ASN A 887 -8.53 20.77 -24.25
C ASN A 887 -9.91 20.71 -24.93
N GLU A 888 -10.89 20.07 -24.29
CA GLU A 888 -12.26 19.92 -24.80
C GLU A 888 -13.22 20.90 -24.10
N PRO A 889 -13.86 21.83 -24.84
CA PRO A 889 -14.76 22.84 -24.25
C PRO A 889 -15.87 22.25 -23.38
N ALA A 890 -16.48 21.13 -23.78
CA ALA A 890 -17.57 20.51 -23.02
C ALA A 890 -17.13 20.04 -21.62
N ASN A 891 -15.91 19.50 -21.50
CA ASN A 891 -15.35 19.08 -20.22
C ASN A 891 -15.01 20.29 -19.34
N VAL A 892 -14.50 21.37 -19.94
CA VAL A 892 -14.25 22.64 -19.25
C VAL A 892 -15.57 23.22 -18.73
N GLU A 893 -16.63 23.24 -19.53
CA GLU A 893 -17.95 23.71 -19.11
C GLU A 893 -18.49 22.96 -17.88
N LEU A 894 -18.31 21.64 -17.82
CA LEU A 894 -18.69 20.82 -16.67
C LEU A 894 -17.92 21.22 -15.41
N GLN A 895 -16.59 21.34 -15.52
CA GLN A 895 -15.73 21.69 -14.39
C GLN A 895 -16.00 23.13 -13.89
N VAL A 896 -16.22 24.08 -14.81
CA VAL A 896 -16.57 25.48 -14.48
C VAL A 896 -17.91 25.55 -13.75
N LYS A 897 -18.94 24.82 -14.20
CA LYS A 897 -20.24 24.74 -13.52
C LYS A 897 -20.13 24.14 -12.11
N ALA A 898 -19.21 23.20 -11.92
CA ALA A 898 -18.90 22.61 -10.62
C ALA A 898 -18.02 23.51 -9.73
N GLY A 899 -17.53 24.64 -10.27
CA GLY A 899 -16.79 25.66 -9.54
C GLY A 899 -15.28 25.42 -9.46
N ILE A 900 -14.65 24.83 -10.48
CA ILE A 900 -13.18 24.68 -10.56
C ILE A 900 -12.48 26.05 -10.45
N ASP A 901 -11.30 26.10 -9.84
CA ASP A 901 -10.55 27.36 -9.66
C ASP A 901 -9.47 27.56 -10.72
N LEU A 902 -8.85 26.47 -11.19
CA LEU A 902 -7.69 26.50 -12.08
C LEU A 902 -7.80 25.40 -13.15
N ILE A 903 -7.51 25.74 -14.41
CA ILE A 903 -7.51 24.81 -15.54
C ILE A 903 -6.19 24.94 -16.28
N VAL A 904 -5.40 23.86 -16.28
CA VAL A 904 -4.19 23.72 -17.10
C VAL A 904 -4.59 23.10 -18.44
N ALA A 905 -4.29 23.78 -19.55
CA ALA A 905 -4.69 23.35 -20.90
C ALA A 905 -3.61 23.67 -21.95
N ASP A 906 -3.52 22.83 -22.98
CA ASP A 906 -2.65 23.04 -24.14
C ASP A 906 -3.31 23.96 -25.19
N ARG A 907 -4.63 23.84 -25.37
CA ARG A 907 -5.41 24.63 -26.35
C ARG A 907 -5.88 25.97 -25.75
N VAL A 908 -4.93 26.77 -25.27
CA VAL A 908 -5.17 28.03 -24.52
C VAL A 908 -6.21 28.94 -25.19
N GLY A 909 -6.04 29.26 -26.47
CA GLY A 909 -6.94 30.19 -27.17
C GLY A 909 -8.39 29.67 -27.25
N LEU A 910 -8.58 28.38 -27.48
CA LEU A 910 -9.90 27.72 -27.54
C LEU A 910 -10.59 27.76 -26.17
N ILE A 911 -9.84 27.43 -25.12
CA ILE A 911 -10.37 27.40 -23.76
C ILE A 911 -10.64 28.82 -23.25
N SER A 912 -9.76 29.79 -23.55
CA SER A 912 -9.99 31.20 -23.23
C SER A 912 -11.29 31.73 -23.84
N GLN A 913 -11.58 31.40 -25.11
CA GLN A 913 -12.85 31.75 -25.75
C GLN A 913 -14.06 31.08 -25.08
N THR A 914 -13.89 29.83 -24.63
CA THR A 914 -14.93 29.08 -23.91
C THR A 914 -15.24 29.72 -22.55
N LEU A 915 -14.21 30.06 -21.77
CA LEU A 915 -14.38 30.76 -20.48
C LEU A 915 -15.07 32.12 -20.66
N LYS A 916 -14.63 32.92 -21.66
CA LYS A 916 -15.29 34.20 -22.01
C LYS A 916 -16.77 34.03 -22.34
N ARG A 917 -17.14 32.96 -23.05
CA ARG A 917 -18.53 32.65 -23.40
C ARG A 917 -19.37 32.22 -22.19
N LEU A 918 -18.74 31.60 -21.19
CA LEU A 918 -19.37 31.27 -19.90
C LEU A 918 -19.49 32.49 -18.96
N GLY A 919 -18.87 33.62 -19.31
CA GLY A 919 -18.86 34.84 -18.50
C GLY A 919 -17.91 34.77 -17.30
N VAL A 920 -16.88 33.91 -17.38
CA VAL A 920 -15.91 33.66 -16.32
C VAL A 920 -14.53 34.15 -16.71
#